data_AF-A0A5C6F4F8-F1
#
_entry.id   AF-A0A5C6F4F8-F1
#
_cell.length_a   1.000
_cell.length_b   1.000
_cell.length_c   1.000
_cell.angle_alpha   90.00
_cell.angle_beta   90.00
_cell.angle_gamma   90.00
#
_symmetry.space_group_name_H-M   'P 1'
#
loop_
_entity.id
_entity.type
_entity.pdbx_description
1 polymer ?
#
loop_
_entity_poly.entity_id
_entity_poly.type
_entity_poly.pdbx_seq_one_letter_code
_entity_poly.pdbx_strand_id
1 'polypeptide(L)'
;MNPVVRVQLSIMMFLEFFVWGAWYVTAPNFLQTIGFDAGDIGNTYSVGPIAGLLTPLLVGLIADRFFSAQKVLAILHLLGGGILFAAVSVMKGESPSPSVLNWGFFLGYMLTYYPTLALTNTIAMKNMSDPETEFPGIRVLGTIGWIAAGFALTFTGFETNAGMFYMAAGAAILLGVFSFFLPDTPPVKSDEKVSIRQLFGLDALVLLKDRSYAVFVISSILICIPLAFYYQIASRVVELVQLPIAFTMSFGQWFEIPFLLVVPFFFKRLGVKWMLAIGMLAWVLRYTLFAFGASDEIRWMIIGGIVLHGICYDFFFVTGQIYTDKKAPPAMRAQAQGLLVMLTLGLGMMIGAQVAGQVEGQHTTEQAKQFNEQVVEKTKAIESATQAGASPDSIAAMVAEKDELRHSELASIEWKELWMKPAFFALAVLVGFVLLFRDHGKDHGKPSGTTAAMLLFLGSLACTTNSSAADISATDWPAWRGANHDGIVTTATGVPTTWSDTENVRWKSPIKGRGHGSPMVLGDRVYVPTALADSQQQLVLCFDRNTGQQVWQAIVHEGGFASKSGRKANDKASMASSSVATDGTRLFINFLNDNAVWTSALSLDGELLWKSKVSDYEVHQGYGSSPVIYRSMVIASADNKGGGAVVAMNRENGSMLWKHDRPAKPNYASPSIVQIDGEDQLIMTGCDIVESLDPMTGKVLWKVDGATTECVSSTPTDGRLVFSSGGYPRNHLAAYDATDSGKLVWDQNLRIYVPSFVLRDGYLYAVLDEGIAVCIRAADGETVWKKRLGGTFSGSLVLVGDRIYGTNEDGETHVFEANSDGFKKVSVNKLGTSVFATPTFSGKQIFLRMAEYQNDQRQEYLVCIE
;
A
#
# COMPACT_ATOMS: atom_id res chain seq x y z
N MET A 1 31.24 -25.31 -12.95
CA MET A 1 32.24 -24.24 -12.71
C MET A 1 32.79 -24.26 -11.28
N ASN A 2 34.01 -23.73 -11.06
CA ASN A 2 34.63 -23.57 -9.74
C ASN A 2 33.78 -22.63 -8.83
N PRO A 3 33.46 -23.01 -7.58
CA PRO A 3 32.67 -22.17 -6.67
C PRO A 3 33.23 -20.76 -6.46
N VAL A 4 34.56 -20.61 -6.42
CA VAL A 4 35.23 -19.31 -6.27
C VAL A 4 34.96 -18.42 -7.48
N VAL A 5 35.10 -18.97 -8.69
CA VAL A 5 34.82 -18.24 -9.94
C VAL A 5 33.35 -17.83 -9.98
N ARG A 6 32.44 -18.71 -9.56
CA ARG A 6 31.01 -18.39 -9.49
C ARG A 6 30.75 -17.19 -8.59
N VAL A 7 31.31 -17.17 -7.38
CA VAL A 7 31.18 -16.05 -6.44
C VAL A 7 31.78 -14.77 -7.01
N GLN A 8 32.95 -14.87 -7.65
CA GLN A 8 33.61 -13.71 -8.27
C GLN A 8 32.74 -13.07 -9.37
N LEU A 9 32.18 -13.89 -10.27
CA LEU A 9 31.31 -13.41 -11.34
C LEU A 9 29.98 -12.85 -10.80
N SER A 10 29.45 -13.45 -9.74
CA SER A 10 28.26 -12.95 -9.03
C SER A 10 28.50 -11.59 -8.37
N ILE A 11 29.64 -11.38 -7.70
CA ILE A 11 30.02 -10.08 -7.11
C ILE A 11 30.22 -9.03 -8.20
N MET A 12 30.87 -9.38 -9.31
CA MET A 12 31.04 -8.49 -10.47
C MET A 12 29.67 -8.03 -10.99
N MET A 13 28.74 -8.96 -11.23
CA MET A 13 27.40 -8.62 -11.71
C MET A 13 26.62 -7.76 -10.70
N PHE A 14 26.70 -8.07 -9.41
CA PHE A 14 26.06 -7.27 -8.37
C PHE A 14 26.56 -5.83 -8.38
N LEU A 15 27.88 -5.64 -8.34
CA LEU A 15 28.48 -4.30 -8.28
C LEU A 15 28.23 -3.51 -9.57
N GLU A 16 28.28 -4.15 -10.74
CA GLU A 16 28.03 -3.51 -12.03
C GLU A 16 26.70 -2.74 -12.02
N PHE A 17 25.62 -3.43 -11.69
CA PHE A 17 24.28 -2.82 -11.68
C PHE A 17 24.00 -1.99 -10.42
N PHE A 18 24.69 -2.25 -9.31
CA PHE A 18 24.64 -1.37 -8.13
C PHE A 18 25.16 0.02 -8.48
N VAL A 19 26.29 0.13 -9.19
CA VAL A 19 26.88 1.41 -9.60
C VAL A 19 25.89 2.25 -10.39
N TRP A 20 25.17 1.64 -11.33
CA TRP A 20 24.19 2.35 -12.15
C TRP A 20 22.92 2.71 -11.38
N GLY A 21 22.40 1.77 -10.59
CA GLY A 21 21.22 1.99 -9.75
C GLY A 21 21.44 3.04 -8.65
N ALA A 22 22.69 3.24 -8.21
CA ALA A 22 23.05 4.17 -7.13
C ALA A 22 22.94 5.65 -7.51
N TRP A 23 22.56 5.99 -8.74
CA TRP A 23 22.28 7.39 -9.09
C TRP A 23 21.28 7.57 -10.24
N TYR A 24 21.24 6.64 -11.20
CA TYR A 24 20.53 6.87 -12.48
C TYR A 24 19.02 7.07 -12.33
N VAL A 25 18.40 6.54 -11.29
CA VAL A 25 16.95 6.69 -11.06
C VAL A 25 16.63 7.97 -10.27
N THR A 26 17.50 8.37 -9.36
CA THR A 26 17.26 9.47 -8.41
C THR A 26 17.97 10.77 -8.77
N ALA A 27 18.83 10.77 -9.80
CA ALA A 27 19.55 11.96 -10.24
C ALA A 27 18.66 13.20 -10.40
N PRO A 28 17.46 13.13 -11.01
CA PRO A 28 16.60 14.29 -11.20
C PRO A 28 16.15 14.92 -9.89
N ASN A 29 15.94 14.11 -8.85
CA ASN A 29 15.49 14.56 -7.53
C ASN A 29 16.51 15.47 -6.86
N PHE A 30 17.81 15.30 -7.15
CA PHE A 30 18.87 16.18 -6.65
C PHE A 30 19.32 17.23 -7.67
N LEU A 31 19.47 16.88 -8.95
CA LEU A 31 19.99 17.81 -9.96
C LEU A 31 19.09 19.04 -10.12
N GLN A 32 17.77 18.89 -10.00
CA GLN A 32 16.86 20.04 -10.02
C GLN A 32 17.03 20.97 -8.81
N THR A 33 17.42 20.45 -7.65
CA THR A 33 17.64 21.27 -6.44
C THR A 33 18.94 22.06 -6.50
N ILE A 34 19.78 21.83 -7.51
CA ILE A 34 20.99 22.62 -7.78
C ILE A 34 20.90 23.44 -9.08
N GLY A 35 19.70 23.53 -9.67
CA GLY A 35 19.41 24.43 -10.79
C GLY A 35 19.42 23.81 -12.18
N PHE A 36 19.28 22.48 -12.29
CA PHE A 36 19.02 21.85 -13.59
C PHE A 36 17.55 22.03 -13.97
N ASP A 37 17.30 22.56 -15.17
CA ASP A 37 15.96 22.60 -15.73
C ASP A 37 15.58 21.29 -16.43
N ALA A 38 14.34 21.18 -16.92
CA ALA A 38 13.85 19.99 -17.60
C ALA A 38 14.65 19.64 -18.87
N GLY A 39 15.19 20.62 -19.59
CA GLY A 39 16.03 20.42 -20.76
C GLY A 39 17.41 19.88 -20.39
N ASP A 40 17.99 20.37 -19.30
CA ASP A 40 19.24 19.88 -18.74
C ASP A 40 19.13 18.44 -18.23
N ILE A 41 18.00 18.09 -17.62
CA ILE A 41 17.70 16.70 -17.26
C ILE A 41 17.56 15.85 -18.53
N GLY A 42 16.90 16.33 -19.59
CA GLY A 42 16.87 15.66 -20.89
C GLY A 42 18.26 15.39 -21.46
N ASN A 43 19.20 16.33 -21.31
CA ASN A 43 20.60 16.15 -21.66
C ASN A 43 21.30 15.10 -20.78
N THR A 44 21.05 15.13 -19.47
CA THR A 44 21.57 14.13 -18.51
C THR A 44 21.25 12.71 -18.94
N TYR A 45 20.01 12.47 -19.42
CA TYR A 45 19.57 11.14 -19.86
C TYR A 45 19.89 10.83 -21.33
N SER A 46 20.38 11.80 -22.10
CA SER A 46 20.84 11.60 -23.49
C SER A 46 22.27 11.05 -23.56
N VAL A 47 23.10 11.31 -22.55
CA VAL A 47 24.51 10.91 -22.57
C VAL A 47 24.73 9.39 -22.57
N GLY A 48 23.87 8.64 -21.89
CA GLY A 48 23.88 7.18 -21.88
C GLY A 48 23.58 6.59 -23.26
N PRO A 49 22.43 6.92 -23.88
CA PRO A 49 22.12 6.55 -25.25
C PRO A 49 23.23 6.88 -26.27
N ILE A 50 23.85 8.07 -26.18
CA ILE A 50 24.99 8.45 -27.03
C ILE A 50 26.17 7.52 -26.81
N ALA A 51 26.54 7.24 -25.55
CA ALA A 51 27.61 6.29 -25.23
C ALA A 51 27.28 4.87 -25.72
N GLY A 52 26.02 4.44 -25.64
CA GLY A 52 25.53 3.17 -26.17
C GLY A 52 25.69 3.05 -27.69
N LEU A 53 25.41 4.12 -28.44
CA LEU A 53 25.65 4.17 -29.89
C LEU A 53 27.14 4.05 -30.24
N LEU A 54 28.03 4.58 -29.39
CA LEU A 54 29.49 4.55 -29.59
C LEU A 54 30.16 3.29 -29.04
N THR A 55 29.48 2.55 -28.16
CA THR A 55 30.03 1.37 -27.46
C THR A 55 30.57 0.28 -28.39
N PRO A 56 29.89 -0.09 -29.50
CA PRO A 56 30.43 -1.09 -30.42
C PRO A 56 31.80 -0.72 -30.99
N LEU A 57 32.07 0.57 -31.22
CA LEU A 57 33.39 1.04 -31.65
C LEU A 57 34.43 0.89 -30.53
N LEU A 58 34.07 1.25 -29.30
CA LEU A 58 34.99 1.21 -28.15
C LEU A 58 35.38 -0.23 -27.78
N VAL A 59 34.39 -1.13 -27.69
CA VAL A 59 34.62 -2.53 -27.31
C VAL A 59 35.26 -3.32 -28.46
N GLY A 60 34.73 -3.18 -29.67
CA GLY A 60 35.15 -3.97 -30.82
C GLY A 60 36.50 -3.56 -31.45
N LEU A 61 36.93 -2.31 -31.29
CA LEU A 61 38.26 -1.87 -31.76
C LEU A 61 39.38 -2.10 -30.73
N ILE A 62 39.09 -2.05 -29.42
CA ILE A 62 40.14 -1.96 -28.39
C ILE A 62 40.13 -3.17 -27.44
N ALA A 63 38.98 -3.53 -26.88
CA ALA A 63 38.91 -4.45 -25.73
C ALA A 63 39.05 -5.92 -26.12
N ASP A 64 38.37 -6.38 -27.17
CA ASP A 64 38.38 -7.81 -27.52
C ASP A 64 39.67 -8.27 -28.22
N ARG A 65 40.52 -7.33 -28.64
CA ARG A 65 41.69 -7.58 -29.50
C ARG A 65 43.03 -7.39 -28.85
N PHE A 66 43.16 -6.39 -27.98
CA PHE A 66 44.46 -5.93 -27.51
C PHE A 66 44.70 -6.16 -26.02
N PHE A 67 43.65 -6.29 -25.21
CA PHE A 67 43.76 -6.31 -23.76
C PHE A 67 42.88 -7.40 -23.14
N SER A 68 43.25 -7.93 -21.96
CA SER A 68 42.36 -8.85 -21.23
C SER A 68 41.11 -8.12 -20.76
N ALA A 69 39.92 -8.70 -20.98
CA ALA A 69 38.64 -8.03 -20.76
C ALA A 69 38.47 -7.51 -19.32
N GLN A 70 38.93 -8.27 -18.32
CA GLN A 70 38.86 -7.88 -16.92
C GLN A 70 39.75 -6.69 -16.56
N LYS A 71 40.88 -6.50 -17.27
CA LYS A 71 41.75 -5.32 -17.10
C LYS A 71 41.14 -4.08 -17.71
N VAL A 72 40.46 -4.22 -18.86
CA VAL A 72 39.72 -3.12 -19.47
C VAL A 72 38.57 -2.71 -18.56
N LEU A 73 37.79 -3.69 -18.07
CA LEU A 73 36.74 -3.45 -17.07
C LEU A 73 37.27 -2.69 -15.85
N ALA A 74 38.41 -3.12 -15.31
CA ALA A 74 39.07 -2.48 -14.17
C ALA A 74 39.38 -1.00 -14.42
N ILE A 75 40.05 -0.71 -15.54
CA ILE A 75 40.46 0.66 -15.91
C ILE A 75 39.24 1.55 -16.14
N LEU A 76 38.22 1.05 -16.86
CA LEU A 76 37.02 1.83 -17.16
C LEU A 76 36.26 2.22 -15.89
N HIS A 77 36.08 1.29 -14.95
CA HIS A 77 35.41 1.59 -13.68
C HIS A 77 36.21 2.50 -12.75
N LEU A 78 37.54 2.37 -12.72
CA LEU A 78 38.40 3.30 -11.98
C LEU A 78 38.33 4.73 -12.54
N LEU A 79 38.39 4.86 -13.87
CA LEU A 79 38.25 6.15 -14.55
C LEU A 79 36.84 6.72 -14.33
N GLY A 80 35.79 5.92 -14.53
CA GLY A 80 34.40 6.33 -14.34
C GLY A 80 34.11 6.77 -12.91
N GLY A 81 34.58 6.03 -11.90
CA GLY A 81 34.47 6.41 -10.50
C GLY A 81 35.20 7.72 -10.18
N GLY A 82 36.40 7.92 -10.74
CA GLY A 82 37.13 9.19 -10.63
C GLY A 82 36.39 10.37 -11.28
N ILE A 83 35.78 10.16 -12.45
CA ILE A 83 34.98 11.17 -13.15
C ILE A 83 33.75 11.55 -12.31
N LEU A 84 32.99 10.58 -11.79
CA LEU A 84 31.84 10.85 -10.92
C LEU A 84 32.24 11.57 -9.64
N PHE A 85 33.35 11.17 -9.01
CA PHE A 85 33.86 11.85 -7.83
C PHE A 85 34.20 13.33 -8.14
N ALA A 86 34.87 13.59 -9.26
CA ALA A 86 35.17 14.95 -9.70
C ALA A 86 33.92 15.75 -10.09
N ALA A 87 32.88 15.08 -10.61
CA ALA A 87 31.60 15.72 -10.94
C ALA A 87 30.94 16.30 -9.69
N VAL A 88 31.00 15.61 -8.55
CA VAL A 88 30.43 16.11 -7.28
C VAL A 88 31.09 17.42 -6.85
N SER A 89 32.40 17.57 -7.05
CA SER A 89 33.09 18.82 -6.74
C SER A 89 32.57 19.98 -7.59
N VAL A 90 32.15 19.72 -8.84
CA VAL A 90 31.53 20.73 -9.70
C VAL A 90 30.09 21.01 -9.27
N MET A 91 29.32 19.98 -8.88
CA MET A 91 27.94 20.13 -8.39
C MET A 91 27.85 20.99 -7.13
N LYS A 92 28.87 20.91 -6.26
CA LYS A 92 28.96 21.69 -5.00
C LYS A 92 29.49 23.11 -5.18
N GLY A 93 29.83 23.53 -6.41
CA GLY A 93 30.28 24.90 -6.69
C GLY A 93 29.16 25.93 -6.56
N GLU A 94 29.49 27.22 -6.51
CA GLU A 94 28.52 28.32 -6.33
C GLU A 94 27.46 28.40 -7.45
N SER A 95 27.80 27.94 -8.66
CA SER A 95 26.92 27.90 -9.84
C SER A 95 27.32 26.73 -10.74
N PRO A 96 26.87 25.50 -10.42
CA PRO A 96 27.21 24.32 -11.22
C PRO A 96 26.62 24.47 -12.62
N SER A 97 27.45 24.46 -13.66
CA SER A 97 26.96 24.53 -15.05
C SER A 97 26.39 23.19 -15.48
N PRO A 98 25.08 23.09 -15.81
CA PRO A 98 24.48 21.84 -16.23
C PRO A 98 25.11 21.28 -17.51
N SER A 99 25.49 22.17 -18.44
CA SER A 99 26.18 21.80 -19.68
C SER A 99 27.55 21.14 -19.42
N VAL A 100 28.35 21.70 -18.50
CA VAL A 100 29.65 21.12 -18.13
C VAL A 100 29.47 19.76 -17.46
N LEU A 101 28.51 19.64 -16.55
CA LEU A 101 28.20 18.38 -15.87
C LEU A 101 27.72 17.32 -16.87
N ASN A 102 26.79 17.66 -17.76
CA ASN A 102 26.25 16.74 -18.76
C ASN A 102 27.30 16.31 -19.77
N TRP A 103 27.91 17.25 -20.50
CA TRP A 103 28.77 16.94 -21.64
C TRP A 103 30.22 16.64 -21.25
N GLY A 104 30.68 17.15 -20.11
CA GLY A 104 32.02 16.88 -19.59
C GLY A 104 32.06 15.64 -18.71
N PHE A 105 31.23 15.58 -17.67
CA PHE A 105 31.33 14.55 -16.63
C PHE A 105 30.41 13.36 -16.90
N PHE A 106 29.10 13.55 -17.08
CA PHE A 106 28.17 12.43 -17.26
C PHE A 106 28.40 11.72 -18.59
N LEU A 107 28.68 12.42 -19.69
CA LEU A 107 29.08 11.77 -20.94
C LEU A 107 30.41 11.04 -20.80
N GLY A 108 31.41 11.66 -20.15
CA GLY A 108 32.69 11.01 -19.87
C GLY A 108 32.50 9.71 -19.07
N TYR A 109 31.71 9.76 -18.01
CA TYR A 109 31.34 8.60 -17.21
C TYR A 109 30.60 7.55 -18.05
N MET A 110 29.58 7.92 -18.82
CA MET A 110 28.81 6.97 -19.61
C MET A 110 29.64 6.31 -20.71
N LEU A 111 30.62 7.01 -21.30
CA LEU A 111 31.59 6.43 -22.23
C LEU A 111 32.51 5.41 -21.58
N THR A 112 32.73 5.49 -20.27
CA THR A 112 33.44 4.45 -19.51
C THR A 112 32.53 3.31 -19.07
N TYR A 113 31.29 3.60 -18.68
CA TYR A 113 30.36 2.63 -18.10
C TYR A 113 29.60 1.80 -19.16
N TYR A 114 29.09 2.37 -20.24
CA TYR A 114 28.30 1.58 -21.22
C TYR A 114 29.07 0.40 -21.84
N PRO A 115 30.38 0.52 -22.16
CA PRO A 115 31.19 -0.62 -22.59
C PRO A 115 31.29 -1.76 -21.56
N THR A 116 31.19 -1.47 -20.27
CA THR A 116 31.35 -2.48 -19.21
C THR A 116 30.19 -3.46 -19.18
N LEU A 117 28.98 -3.05 -19.60
CA LEU A 117 27.82 -3.93 -19.72
C LEU A 117 28.09 -5.12 -20.67
N ALA A 118 28.80 -4.89 -21.78
CA ALA A 118 29.19 -5.96 -22.69
C ALA A 118 30.38 -6.76 -22.14
N LEU A 119 31.37 -6.09 -21.54
CA LEU A 119 32.58 -6.73 -21.00
C LEU A 119 32.27 -7.68 -19.85
N THR A 120 31.40 -7.31 -18.91
CA THR A 120 30.98 -8.17 -17.79
C THR A 120 30.31 -9.44 -18.29
N ASN A 121 29.45 -9.34 -19.32
CA ASN A 121 28.87 -10.50 -19.99
C ASN A 121 29.96 -11.38 -20.64
N THR A 122 30.91 -10.78 -21.36
CA THR A 122 32.03 -11.52 -21.99
C THR A 122 32.90 -12.25 -20.97
N ILE A 123 33.28 -11.58 -19.87
CA ILE A 123 34.07 -12.17 -18.78
C ILE A 123 33.31 -13.33 -18.15
N ALA A 124 32.01 -13.15 -17.90
CA ALA A 124 31.18 -14.20 -17.32
C ALA A 124 31.09 -15.41 -18.26
N MET A 125 30.73 -15.21 -19.53
CA MET A 125 30.55 -16.28 -20.52
C MET A 125 31.85 -17.08 -20.77
N LYS A 126 33.01 -16.42 -20.84
CA LYS A 126 34.29 -17.08 -21.10
C LYS A 126 34.83 -17.92 -19.94
N ASN A 127 34.32 -17.71 -18.73
CA ASN A 127 34.79 -18.38 -17.51
C ASN A 127 33.78 -19.38 -16.94
N MET A 128 32.67 -19.62 -17.65
CA MET A 128 31.68 -20.65 -17.33
C MET A 128 31.97 -21.96 -18.08
N SER A 129 31.59 -23.07 -17.45
CA SER A 129 31.65 -24.40 -18.08
C SER A 129 30.43 -24.69 -18.92
N ASP A 130 29.26 -24.20 -18.49
CA ASP A 130 28.00 -24.32 -19.21
C ASP A 130 27.24 -22.99 -19.09
N PRO A 131 27.50 -22.03 -20.00
CA PRO A 131 26.90 -20.71 -19.90
C PRO A 131 25.37 -20.71 -19.97
N GLU A 132 24.73 -21.69 -20.64
CA GLU A 132 23.27 -21.72 -20.77
C GLU A 132 22.58 -21.95 -19.42
N THR A 133 23.19 -22.75 -18.54
CA THR A 133 22.64 -23.07 -17.22
C THR A 133 23.21 -22.20 -16.10
N GLU A 134 24.48 -21.79 -16.21
CA GLU A 134 25.20 -21.07 -15.15
C GLU A 134 24.98 -19.54 -15.23
N PHE A 135 24.87 -18.95 -16.43
CA PHE A 135 24.79 -17.50 -16.62
C PHE A 135 23.53 -16.84 -16.02
N PRO A 136 22.31 -17.41 -16.15
CA PRO A 136 21.11 -16.79 -15.58
C PRO A 136 21.22 -16.56 -14.07
N GLY A 137 21.76 -17.55 -13.35
CA GLY A 137 21.96 -17.48 -11.89
C GLY A 137 23.07 -16.51 -11.46
N ILE A 138 23.98 -16.13 -12.36
CA ILE A 138 24.97 -15.07 -12.12
C ILE A 138 24.38 -13.70 -12.47
N ARG A 139 23.66 -13.60 -13.58
CA ARG A 139 23.07 -12.35 -14.06
C ARG A 139 22.00 -11.79 -13.12
N VAL A 140 21.24 -12.65 -12.43
CA VAL A 140 20.22 -12.22 -11.46
C VAL A 140 20.81 -11.39 -10.32
N LEU A 141 22.09 -11.60 -9.97
CA LEU A 141 22.77 -10.77 -8.97
C LEU A 141 22.89 -9.31 -9.42
N GLY A 142 22.90 -9.03 -10.73
CA GLY A 142 22.83 -7.66 -11.22
C GLY A 142 21.50 -6.98 -10.90
N THR A 143 20.37 -7.67 -11.08
CA THR A 143 19.06 -7.14 -10.69
C THR A 143 18.99 -6.92 -9.17
N ILE A 144 19.56 -7.84 -8.39
CA ILE A 144 19.69 -7.68 -6.93
C ILE A 144 20.59 -6.49 -6.58
N GLY A 145 21.68 -6.26 -7.31
CA GLY A 145 22.55 -5.10 -7.16
C GLY A 145 21.84 -3.78 -7.38
N TRP A 146 21.01 -3.69 -8.42
CA TRP A 146 20.16 -2.53 -8.68
C TRP A 146 19.17 -2.26 -7.54
N ILE A 147 18.48 -3.31 -7.07
CA ILE A 147 17.56 -3.21 -5.93
C ILE A 147 18.31 -2.75 -4.67
N ALA A 148 19.46 -3.36 -4.39
CA ALA A 148 20.28 -3.02 -3.23
C ALA A 148 20.76 -1.58 -3.26
N ALA A 149 21.05 -1.02 -4.44
CA ALA A 149 21.38 0.40 -4.58
C ALA A 149 20.19 1.30 -4.20
N GLY A 150 18.97 0.94 -4.61
CA GLY A 150 17.75 1.64 -4.20
C GLY A 150 17.56 1.66 -2.68
N PHE A 151 17.76 0.52 -2.03
CA PHE A 151 17.75 0.43 -0.57
C PHE A 151 18.84 1.33 0.04
N ALA A 152 20.08 1.18 -0.42
CA ALA A 152 21.21 1.93 0.13
C ALA A 152 20.97 3.44 0.06
N LEU A 153 20.45 3.95 -1.05
CA LEU A 153 20.11 5.37 -1.23
C LEU A 153 19.06 5.85 -0.23
N THR A 154 17.97 5.11 -0.05
CA THR A 154 16.91 5.47 0.90
C THR A 154 17.39 5.40 2.35
N PHE A 155 18.05 4.31 2.76
CA PHE A 155 18.51 4.15 4.15
C PHE A 155 19.65 5.10 4.56
N THR A 156 20.44 5.57 3.60
CA THR A 156 21.47 6.60 3.85
C THR A 156 20.95 8.02 3.70
N GLY A 157 19.72 8.19 3.20
CA GLY A 157 19.14 9.50 2.87
C GLY A 157 19.85 10.19 1.70
N PHE A 158 20.52 9.45 0.82
CA PHE A 158 21.29 10.00 -0.30
C PHE A 158 20.46 10.22 -1.58
N GLU A 159 19.22 9.75 -1.61
CA GLU A 159 18.32 9.82 -2.78
C GLU A 159 17.95 11.23 -3.25
N THR A 160 18.24 12.28 -2.47
CA THR A 160 17.99 13.69 -2.80
C THR A 160 19.23 14.59 -2.63
N ASN A 161 20.43 14.02 -2.54
CA ASN A 161 21.67 14.81 -2.42
C ASN A 161 22.87 14.19 -3.16
N ALA A 162 23.98 14.92 -3.19
CA ALA A 162 25.22 14.51 -3.86
C ALA A 162 25.82 13.18 -3.35
N GLY A 163 25.40 12.69 -2.19
CA GLY A 163 25.79 11.40 -1.63
C GLY A 163 25.55 10.23 -2.58
N MET A 164 24.51 10.29 -3.42
CA MET A 164 24.24 9.24 -4.43
C MET A 164 25.41 9.05 -5.41
N PHE A 165 26.04 10.15 -5.83
CA PHE A 165 27.18 10.11 -6.74
C PHE A 165 28.46 9.65 -6.04
N TYR A 166 28.66 9.97 -4.76
CA TYR A 166 29.76 9.39 -3.98
C TYR A 166 29.59 7.89 -3.80
N MET A 167 28.37 7.42 -3.55
CA MET A 167 28.06 6.00 -3.45
C MET A 167 28.33 5.28 -4.77
N ALA A 168 27.85 5.82 -5.89
CA ALA A 168 28.11 5.27 -7.22
C ALA A 168 29.61 5.26 -7.56
N ALA A 169 30.33 6.36 -7.28
CA ALA A 169 31.77 6.46 -7.50
C ALA A 169 32.55 5.44 -6.65
N GLY A 170 32.21 5.31 -5.37
CA GLY A 170 32.84 4.34 -4.46
C GLY A 170 32.61 2.90 -4.91
N ALA A 171 31.39 2.55 -5.31
CA ALA A 171 31.07 1.24 -5.85
C ALA A 171 31.80 0.96 -7.18
N ALA A 172 31.94 1.97 -8.05
CA ALA A 172 32.67 1.84 -9.31
C ALA A 172 34.16 1.61 -9.06
N ILE A 173 34.78 2.37 -8.16
CA ILE A 173 36.19 2.17 -7.77
C ILE A 173 36.38 0.78 -7.17
N LEU A 174 35.47 0.33 -6.30
CA LEU A 174 35.50 -1.00 -5.70
C LEU A 174 35.46 -2.09 -6.78
N LEU A 175 34.53 -2.00 -7.73
CA LEU A 175 34.45 -2.93 -8.86
C LEU A 175 35.70 -2.86 -9.74
N GLY A 176 36.23 -1.66 -9.98
CA GLY A 176 37.45 -1.45 -10.75
C GLY A 176 38.65 -2.18 -10.13
N VAL A 177 38.87 -2.01 -8.82
CA VAL A 177 39.93 -2.73 -8.08
C VAL A 177 39.66 -4.23 -8.07
N PHE A 178 38.42 -4.64 -7.78
CA PHE A 178 38.01 -6.04 -7.74
C PHE A 178 38.24 -6.75 -9.08
N SER A 179 38.05 -6.03 -10.20
CA SER A 179 38.18 -6.59 -11.55
C SER A 179 39.59 -7.10 -11.88
N PHE A 180 40.63 -6.64 -11.20
CA PHE A 180 41.98 -7.21 -11.34
C PHE A 180 42.13 -8.62 -10.76
N PHE A 181 41.22 -9.02 -9.87
CA PHE A 181 41.21 -10.34 -9.22
C PHE A 181 40.23 -11.31 -9.90
N LEU A 182 39.51 -10.85 -10.93
CA LEU A 182 38.67 -11.72 -11.74
C LEU A 182 39.50 -12.70 -12.57
N PRO A 183 38.90 -13.84 -12.98
CA PRO A 183 39.55 -14.81 -13.84
C PRO A 183 40.14 -14.18 -15.11
N ASP A 184 41.33 -14.62 -15.50
CA ASP A 184 41.99 -14.05 -16.68
C ASP A 184 41.20 -14.35 -17.95
N THR A 185 40.83 -13.28 -18.65
CA THR A 185 40.00 -13.33 -19.85
C THR A 185 40.77 -12.69 -21.01
N PRO A 186 41.74 -13.42 -21.61
CA PRO A 186 42.61 -12.86 -22.64
C PRO A 186 41.84 -12.47 -23.91
N PRO A 187 42.40 -11.53 -24.71
CA PRO A 187 41.80 -11.11 -25.97
C PRO A 187 41.76 -12.26 -26.98
N VAL A 188 40.75 -12.25 -27.85
CA VAL A 188 40.64 -13.24 -28.92
C VAL A 188 41.46 -12.72 -30.10
N LYS A 189 42.56 -13.41 -30.44
CA LYS A 189 43.32 -13.13 -31.66
C LYS A 189 42.44 -13.49 -32.86
N SER A 190 41.90 -12.47 -33.53
CA SER A 190 41.20 -12.62 -34.80
C SER A 190 41.94 -11.82 -35.87
N ASP A 191 42.54 -12.54 -36.83
CA ASP A 191 43.26 -11.98 -37.98
C ASP A 191 42.32 -11.36 -39.04
N GLU A 192 40.99 -11.47 -38.88
CA GLU A 192 40.02 -10.90 -39.81
C GLU A 192 39.82 -9.41 -39.55
N LYS A 193 39.97 -8.56 -40.57
CA LYS A 193 39.61 -7.13 -40.45
C LYS A 193 38.09 -6.97 -40.31
N VAL A 194 37.58 -6.86 -39.09
CA VAL A 194 36.18 -6.50 -38.84
C VAL A 194 35.93 -5.09 -39.38
N SER A 195 35.00 -4.95 -40.32
CA SER A 195 34.67 -3.66 -40.91
C SER A 195 33.83 -2.81 -39.94
N ILE A 196 33.92 -1.48 -40.04
CA ILE A 196 33.03 -0.55 -39.30
C ILE A 196 31.56 -0.90 -39.53
N ARG A 197 31.22 -1.37 -40.73
CA ARG A 197 29.88 -1.82 -41.10
C ARG A 197 29.41 -3.01 -40.28
N GLN A 198 30.28 -3.99 -40.03
CA GLN A 198 29.99 -5.16 -39.20
C GLN A 198 29.92 -4.80 -37.71
N LEU A 199 30.75 -3.85 -37.24
CA LEU A 199 30.73 -3.37 -35.84
C LEU A 199 29.39 -2.75 -35.47
N PHE A 200 28.80 -1.96 -36.37
CA PHE A 200 27.47 -1.38 -36.17
C PHE A 200 26.31 -2.33 -36.53
N GLY A 201 26.60 -3.59 -36.87
CA GLY A 201 25.59 -4.57 -37.27
C GLY A 201 24.77 -4.16 -38.49
N LEU A 202 25.32 -3.30 -39.36
CA LEU A 202 24.56 -2.72 -40.49
C LEU A 202 24.17 -3.76 -41.53
N ASP A 203 24.81 -4.93 -41.56
CA ASP A 203 24.40 -6.03 -42.42
C ASP A 203 23.04 -6.62 -42.00
N ALA A 204 22.67 -6.48 -40.73
CA ALA A 204 21.36 -6.88 -40.22
C ALA A 204 20.23 -5.94 -40.67
N LEU A 205 20.53 -4.77 -41.26
CA LEU A 205 19.50 -3.89 -41.87
C LEU A 205 18.73 -4.59 -42.98
N VAL A 206 19.30 -5.64 -43.60
CA VAL A 206 18.59 -6.46 -44.60
C VAL A 206 17.32 -7.09 -44.03
N LEU A 207 17.26 -7.36 -42.73
CA LEU A 207 16.08 -7.92 -42.05
C LEU A 207 14.89 -6.96 -42.10
N LEU A 208 15.12 -5.64 -42.22
CA LEU A 208 14.06 -4.64 -42.38
C LEU A 208 13.31 -4.75 -43.72
N LYS A 209 13.77 -5.60 -44.65
CA LYS A 209 12.99 -5.94 -45.85
C LYS A 209 11.78 -6.82 -45.53
N ASP A 210 11.82 -7.60 -44.44
CA ASP A 210 10.64 -8.29 -43.93
C ASP A 210 9.71 -7.25 -43.26
N ARG A 211 8.49 -7.12 -43.79
CA ARG A 211 7.53 -6.11 -43.33
C ARG A 211 7.22 -6.23 -41.84
N SER A 212 7.09 -7.44 -41.32
CA SER A 212 6.73 -7.66 -39.91
C SER A 212 7.89 -7.34 -38.99
N TYR A 213 9.11 -7.69 -39.40
CA TYR A 213 10.32 -7.31 -38.70
C TYR A 213 10.52 -5.78 -38.71
N ALA A 214 10.29 -5.12 -39.84
CA ALA A 214 10.37 -3.66 -39.93
C ALA A 214 9.35 -2.97 -39.00
N VAL A 215 8.09 -3.43 -38.98
CA VAL A 215 7.06 -2.92 -38.07
C VAL A 215 7.48 -3.11 -36.62
N PHE A 216 8.00 -4.28 -36.26
CA PHE A 216 8.50 -4.55 -34.91
C PHE A 216 9.63 -3.60 -34.51
N VAL A 217 10.65 -3.43 -35.35
CA VAL A 217 11.80 -2.56 -35.07
C VAL A 217 11.35 -1.10 -34.93
N ILE A 218 10.50 -0.61 -35.84
CA ILE A 218 9.96 0.75 -35.76
C ILE A 218 9.17 0.94 -34.46
N SER A 219 8.26 0.02 -34.12
CA SER A 219 7.52 0.08 -32.86
C SER A 219 8.44 0.01 -31.64
N SER A 220 9.55 -0.73 -31.71
CA SER A 220 10.54 -0.83 -30.64
C SER A 220 11.28 0.48 -30.41
N ILE A 221 11.66 1.19 -31.48
CA ILE A 221 12.24 2.53 -31.38
C ILE A 221 11.23 3.49 -30.76
N LEU A 222 9.99 3.49 -31.26
CA LEU A 222 8.95 4.40 -30.80
C LEU A 222 8.60 4.17 -29.33
N ILE A 223 8.45 2.93 -28.86
CA ILE A 223 8.05 2.66 -27.48
C ILE A 223 9.14 3.01 -26.45
N CYS A 224 10.40 3.10 -26.88
CA CYS A 224 11.49 3.60 -26.04
C CYS A 224 11.37 5.11 -25.75
N ILE A 225 10.60 5.86 -26.54
CA ILE A 225 10.37 7.30 -26.28
C ILE A 225 9.61 7.47 -24.97
N PRO A 226 8.42 6.87 -24.76
CA PRO A 226 7.77 6.86 -23.44
C PRO A 226 8.63 6.27 -22.33
N LEU A 227 9.43 5.22 -22.61
CA LEU A 227 10.30 4.61 -21.59
C LEU A 227 11.30 5.62 -20.99
N ALA A 228 11.77 6.59 -21.77
CA ALA A 228 12.64 7.66 -21.25
C ALA A 228 11.92 8.52 -20.19
N PHE A 229 10.62 8.81 -20.36
CA PHE A 229 9.83 9.53 -19.35
C PHE A 229 9.84 8.79 -18.00
N TYR A 230 9.73 7.46 -18.03
CA TYR A 230 9.76 6.66 -16.80
C TYR A 230 11.08 6.85 -16.03
N TYR A 231 12.23 6.72 -16.69
CA TYR A 231 13.53 6.85 -16.03
C TYR A 231 13.86 8.28 -15.60
N GLN A 232 13.36 9.28 -16.32
CA GLN A 232 13.69 10.68 -16.11
C GLN A 232 12.74 11.41 -15.14
N ILE A 233 11.48 10.99 -15.05
CA ILE A 233 10.41 11.77 -14.42
C ILE A 233 9.75 11.02 -13.26
N ALA A 234 9.59 9.70 -13.33
CA ALA A 234 8.76 8.96 -12.38
C ALA A 234 9.22 9.08 -10.92
N SER A 235 10.53 9.16 -10.66
CA SER A 235 11.07 9.30 -9.30
C SER A 235 10.60 10.57 -8.58
N ARG A 236 10.29 11.64 -9.32
CA ARG A 236 9.81 12.91 -8.76
C ARG A 236 8.31 12.90 -8.47
N VAL A 237 7.57 12.04 -9.16
CA VAL A 237 6.19 11.73 -8.78
C VAL A 237 6.16 10.93 -7.48
N VAL A 238 7.12 10.04 -7.27
CA VAL A 238 7.29 9.32 -5.99
C VAL A 238 7.67 10.28 -4.86
N GLU A 239 8.56 11.24 -5.13
CA GLU A 239 8.92 12.33 -4.21
C GLU A 239 7.70 13.18 -3.84
N LEU A 240 6.89 13.59 -4.83
CA LEU A 240 5.66 14.36 -4.62
C LEU A 240 4.73 13.67 -3.61
N VAL A 241 4.45 12.39 -3.80
CA VAL A 241 3.52 11.65 -2.92
C VAL A 241 4.16 11.22 -1.59
N GLN A 242 5.38 11.69 -1.30
CA GLN A 242 6.14 11.47 -0.07
C GLN A 242 6.39 9.99 0.24
N LEU A 243 6.69 9.21 -0.80
CA LEU A 243 7.15 7.84 -0.67
C LEU A 243 8.68 7.77 -0.71
N PRO A 244 9.32 6.76 -0.08
CA PRO A 244 10.77 6.57 -0.18
C PRO A 244 11.18 6.35 -1.64
N ILE A 245 11.95 7.27 -2.21
CA ILE A 245 12.07 7.44 -3.67
C ILE A 245 12.75 6.23 -4.31
N ALA A 246 14.00 5.96 -3.94
CA ALA A 246 14.84 4.94 -4.55
C ALA A 246 14.32 3.53 -4.23
N PHE A 247 13.87 3.30 -3.00
CA PHE A 247 13.23 2.05 -2.57
C PHE A 247 11.96 1.76 -3.37
N THR A 248 11.04 2.73 -3.51
CA THR A 248 9.78 2.53 -4.25
C THR A 248 10.04 2.32 -5.74
N MET A 249 10.95 3.09 -6.35
CA MET A 249 11.31 2.90 -7.75
C MET A 249 11.93 1.53 -8.03
N SER A 250 12.59 0.91 -7.03
CA SER A 250 13.14 -0.43 -7.16
C SER A 250 12.07 -1.51 -7.41
N PHE A 251 10.81 -1.28 -7.03
CA PHE A 251 9.72 -2.25 -7.23
C PHE A 251 9.56 -2.64 -8.70
N GLY A 252 9.96 -1.78 -9.64
CA GLY A 252 10.00 -2.16 -11.05
C GLY A 252 10.83 -3.42 -11.31
N GLN A 253 12.02 -3.51 -10.71
CA GLN A 253 12.92 -4.67 -10.81
C GLN A 253 12.45 -5.86 -9.96
N TRP A 254 11.78 -5.63 -8.83
CA TRP A 254 11.19 -6.71 -8.04
C TRP A 254 10.17 -7.51 -8.85
N PHE A 255 9.37 -6.81 -9.65
CA PHE A 255 8.34 -7.44 -10.48
C PHE A 255 8.87 -7.91 -11.84
N GLU A 256 9.99 -7.38 -12.33
CA GLU A 256 10.70 -7.95 -13.49
C GLU A 256 11.11 -9.42 -13.26
N ILE A 257 11.69 -9.75 -12.10
CA ILE A 257 12.18 -11.11 -11.80
C ILE A 257 11.09 -12.20 -12.01
N PRO A 258 9.89 -12.13 -11.40
CA PRO A 258 8.86 -13.14 -11.63
C PRO A 258 8.30 -13.11 -13.06
N PHE A 259 8.20 -11.95 -13.70
CA PHE A 259 7.68 -11.86 -15.08
C PHE A 259 8.65 -12.49 -16.09
N LEU A 260 9.95 -12.27 -15.93
CA LEU A 260 11.00 -12.93 -16.70
C LEU A 260 10.89 -14.46 -16.63
N LEU A 261 10.60 -15.02 -15.45
CA LEU A 261 10.47 -16.48 -15.26
C LEU A 261 9.25 -17.07 -15.98
N VAL A 262 8.18 -16.29 -16.17
CA VAL A 262 6.96 -16.75 -16.85
C VAL A 262 6.93 -16.43 -18.35
N VAL A 263 7.88 -15.65 -18.87
CA VAL A 263 8.00 -15.32 -20.31
C VAL A 263 7.90 -16.58 -21.20
N PRO A 264 8.62 -17.70 -20.95
CA PRO A 264 8.53 -18.89 -21.82
C PRO A 264 7.13 -19.49 -21.89
N PHE A 265 6.39 -19.48 -20.77
CA PHE A 265 5.02 -19.98 -20.69
C PHE A 265 4.07 -19.11 -21.52
N PHE A 266 4.14 -17.78 -21.35
CA PHE A 266 3.32 -16.84 -22.10
C PHE A 266 3.69 -16.81 -23.58
N PHE A 267 4.96 -16.95 -23.92
CA PHE A 267 5.44 -17.02 -25.30
C PHE A 267 4.81 -18.21 -26.04
N LYS A 268 4.78 -19.38 -25.40
CA LYS A 268 4.16 -20.59 -25.99
C LYS A 268 2.64 -20.45 -26.17
N ARG A 269 1.96 -19.71 -25.29
CA ARG A 269 0.49 -19.61 -25.28
C ARG A 269 -0.06 -18.45 -26.11
N LEU A 270 0.61 -17.29 -26.06
CA LEU A 270 0.15 -16.04 -26.67
C LEU A 270 0.85 -15.74 -28.00
N GLY A 271 2.08 -16.24 -28.17
CA GLY A 271 2.93 -15.92 -29.31
C GLY A 271 3.48 -14.50 -29.30
N VAL A 272 4.39 -14.22 -30.23
CA VAL A 272 5.15 -12.94 -30.30
C VAL A 272 4.23 -11.72 -30.36
N LYS A 273 3.24 -11.74 -31.27
CA LYS A 273 2.37 -10.57 -31.51
C LYS A 273 1.67 -10.10 -30.23
N TRP A 274 1.03 -11.03 -29.51
CA TRP A 274 0.22 -10.67 -28.35
C TRP A 274 1.08 -10.39 -27.13
N MET A 275 2.23 -11.06 -26.97
CA MET A 275 3.19 -10.67 -25.93
C MET A 275 3.65 -9.22 -26.09
N LEU A 276 4.12 -8.85 -27.29
CA LEU A 276 4.57 -7.48 -27.55
C LEU A 276 3.43 -6.46 -27.37
N ALA A 277 2.21 -6.78 -27.83
CA ALA A 277 1.04 -5.91 -27.67
C ALA A 277 0.64 -5.73 -26.20
N ILE A 278 0.75 -6.77 -25.36
CA ILE A 278 0.48 -6.66 -23.92
C ILE A 278 1.53 -5.79 -23.23
N GLY A 279 2.82 -5.93 -23.59
CA GLY A 279 3.87 -5.01 -23.10
C GLY A 279 3.59 -3.55 -23.47
N MET A 280 3.18 -3.29 -24.71
CA MET A 280 2.73 -1.97 -25.16
C MET A 280 1.50 -1.45 -24.41
N LEU A 281 0.51 -2.29 -24.15
CA LEU A 281 -0.67 -1.92 -23.37
C LEU A 281 -0.31 -1.60 -21.91
N ALA A 282 0.63 -2.35 -21.30
CA ALA A 282 1.10 -2.07 -19.95
C ALA A 282 1.76 -0.68 -19.85
N TRP A 283 2.42 -0.19 -20.91
CA TRP A 283 2.93 1.18 -20.95
C TRP A 283 1.79 2.21 -20.99
N VAL A 284 0.75 1.98 -21.79
CA VAL A 284 -0.44 2.86 -21.80
C VAL A 284 -1.01 2.95 -20.39
N LEU A 285 -1.26 1.80 -19.75
CA LEU A 285 -1.81 1.74 -18.41
C LEU A 285 -0.91 2.42 -17.38
N ARG A 286 0.42 2.20 -17.42
CA ARG A 286 1.38 2.86 -16.54
C ARG A 286 1.24 4.37 -16.59
N TYR A 287 1.32 4.95 -17.78
CA TYR A 287 1.34 6.41 -17.91
C TYR A 287 -0.02 7.02 -17.61
N THR A 288 -1.11 6.29 -17.88
CA THR A 288 -2.44 6.67 -17.39
C THR A 288 -2.48 6.68 -15.85
N LEU A 289 -1.94 5.66 -15.19
CA LEU A 289 -1.86 5.63 -13.72
C LEU A 289 -1.01 6.77 -13.17
N PHE A 290 0.13 7.12 -13.77
CA PHE A 290 0.90 8.29 -13.35
C PHE A 290 0.15 9.60 -13.59
N ALA A 291 -0.57 9.74 -14.71
CA ALA A 291 -1.31 10.96 -15.01
C ALA A 291 -2.39 11.26 -13.96
N PHE A 292 -3.18 10.25 -13.58
CA PHE A 292 -4.21 10.43 -12.56
C PHE A 292 -3.64 10.38 -11.14
N GLY A 293 -2.65 9.53 -10.90
CA GLY A 293 -2.05 9.35 -9.59
C GLY A 293 -1.23 10.54 -9.13
N ALA A 294 -0.53 11.22 -10.03
CA ALA A 294 0.32 12.35 -9.64
C ALA A 294 -0.50 13.61 -9.34
N SER A 295 -1.56 13.87 -10.11
CA SER A 295 -2.39 15.08 -9.93
C SER A 295 -3.21 15.08 -8.65
N ASP A 296 -3.67 13.91 -8.21
CA ASP A 296 -4.47 13.75 -7.00
C ASP A 296 -3.63 13.13 -5.84
N GLU A 297 -2.31 13.06 -6.00
CA GLU A 297 -1.35 12.46 -5.05
C GLU A 297 -1.68 11.01 -4.60
N ILE A 298 -2.33 10.25 -5.47
CA ILE A 298 -2.81 8.89 -5.20
C ILE A 298 -1.65 7.89 -5.29
N ARG A 299 -1.06 7.60 -4.12
CA ARG A 299 0.11 6.70 -3.94
C ARG A 299 0.00 5.35 -4.65
N TRP A 300 -1.15 4.67 -4.57
CA TRP A 300 -1.28 3.32 -5.16
C TRP A 300 -1.21 3.34 -6.69
N MET A 301 -1.68 4.41 -7.34
CA MET A 301 -1.59 4.55 -8.79
C MET A 301 -0.13 4.71 -9.22
N ILE A 302 0.66 5.46 -8.44
CA ILE A 302 2.10 5.62 -8.66
C ILE A 302 2.81 4.27 -8.49
N ILE A 303 2.53 3.56 -7.40
CA ILE A 303 3.11 2.22 -7.16
C ILE A 303 2.68 1.25 -8.28
N GLY A 304 1.40 1.27 -8.68
CA GLY A 304 0.88 0.44 -9.77
C GLY A 304 1.57 0.71 -11.10
N GLY A 305 1.79 1.99 -11.44
CA GLY A 305 2.56 2.38 -12.62
C GLY A 305 4.00 1.86 -12.61
N ILE A 306 4.67 1.90 -11.45
CA ILE A 306 6.03 1.39 -11.25
C ILE A 306 6.08 -0.14 -11.39
N VAL A 307 5.16 -0.87 -10.75
CA VAL A 307 5.11 -2.34 -10.77
C VAL A 307 4.88 -2.89 -12.19
N LEU A 308 4.16 -2.14 -13.04
CA LEU A 308 4.01 -2.49 -14.47
C LEU A 308 5.35 -2.47 -15.24
N HIS A 309 6.47 -2.05 -14.63
CA HIS A 309 7.82 -2.18 -15.21
C HIS A 309 8.14 -3.57 -15.69
N GLY A 310 7.95 -4.60 -14.84
CA GLY A 310 8.26 -5.97 -15.23
C GLY A 310 7.55 -6.39 -16.52
N ILE A 311 6.24 -6.14 -16.62
CA ILE A 311 5.47 -6.50 -17.82
C ILE A 311 5.93 -5.70 -19.05
N CYS A 312 6.06 -4.37 -18.93
CA CYS A 312 6.51 -3.55 -20.05
C CYS A 312 7.88 -3.98 -20.56
N TYR A 313 8.81 -4.25 -19.64
CA TYR A 313 10.18 -4.56 -19.99
C TYR A 313 10.30 -5.98 -20.55
N ASP A 314 9.83 -6.98 -19.81
CA ASP A 314 10.02 -8.40 -20.17
C ASP A 314 9.20 -8.79 -21.40
N PHE A 315 7.91 -8.45 -21.41
CA PHE A 315 7.04 -8.89 -22.51
C PHE A 315 7.40 -8.20 -23.81
N PHE A 316 8.03 -7.02 -23.75
CA PHE A 316 8.48 -6.31 -24.93
C PHE A 316 9.92 -6.66 -25.33
N PHE A 317 10.90 -6.37 -24.49
CA PHE A 317 12.31 -6.48 -24.86
C PHE A 317 12.79 -7.93 -24.91
N VAL A 318 12.44 -8.78 -23.95
CA VAL A 318 12.86 -10.19 -23.96
C VAL A 318 12.18 -10.92 -25.14
N THR A 319 10.88 -10.73 -25.32
CA THR A 319 10.16 -11.26 -26.49
C THR A 319 10.73 -10.72 -27.80
N GLY A 320 11.09 -9.44 -27.85
CA GLY A 320 11.69 -8.79 -29.00
C GLY A 320 13.04 -9.39 -29.37
N GLN A 321 13.90 -9.65 -28.39
CA GLN A 321 15.16 -10.35 -28.58
C GLN A 321 14.93 -11.77 -29.12
N ILE A 322 13.98 -12.54 -28.55
CA ILE A 322 13.62 -13.88 -29.05
C ILE A 322 13.11 -13.81 -30.50
N TYR A 323 12.29 -12.81 -30.83
CA TYR A 323 11.77 -12.62 -32.17
C TYR A 323 12.87 -12.29 -33.19
N THR A 324 13.78 -11.39 -32.83
CA THR A 324 14.95 -11.05 -33.63
C THR A 324 15.84 -12.25 -33.88
N ASP A 325 16.09 -13.08 -32.86
CA ASP A 325 16.91 -14.29 -33.02
C ASP A 325 16.28 -15.30 -33.99
N LYS A 326 14.95 -15.43 -33.95
CA LYS A 326 14.18 -16.30 -34.85
C LYS A 326 14.17 -15.81 -36.30
N LYS A 327 14.14 -14.49 -36.51
CA LYS A 327 14.14 -13.89 -37.86
C LYS A 327 15.53 -13.79 -38.47
N ALA A 328 16.56 -13.63 -37.65
CA ALA A 328 17.94 -13.51 -38.11
C ALA A 328 18.54 -14.89 -38.46
N PRO A 329 19.10 -15.06 -39.68
CA PRO A 329 19.96 -16.19 -40.00
C PRO A 329 21.09 -16.37 -38.97
N PRO A 330 21.53 -17.61 -38.67
CA PRO A 330 22.51 -17.88 -37.62
C PRO A 330 23.77 -17.00 -37.66
N ALA A 331 24.31 -16.75 -38.86
CA ALA A 331 25.51 -15.94 -39.06
C ALA A 331 25.35 -14.45 -38.72
N MET A 332 24.12 -13.92 -38.62
CA MET A 332 23.84 -12.51 -38.36
C MET A 332 23.03 -12.24 -37.08
N ARG A 333 22.76 -13.27 -36.27
CA ARG A 333 21.98 -13.13 -35.02
C ARG A 333 22.58 -12.11 -34.05
N ALA A 334 23.87 -12.23 -33.75
CA ALA A 334 24.56 -11.29 -32.86
C ALA A 334 24.51 -9.85 -33.39
N GLN A 335 24.69 -9.67 -34.70
CA GLN A 335 24.59 -8.34 -35.34
C GLN A 335 23.17 -7.78 -35.27
N ALA A 336 22.15 -8.62 -35.46
CA ALA A 336 20.75 -8.23 -35.37
C ALA A 336 20.33 -7.85 -33.93
N GLN A 337 20.84 -8.57 -32.92
CA GLN A 337 20.64 -8.21 -31.50
C GLN A 337 21.32 -6.87 -31.19
N GLY A 338 22.58 -6.70 -31.59
CA GLY A 338 23.31 -5.44 -31.41
C GLY A 338 22.60 -4.25 -32.07
N LEU A 339 22.12 -4.43 -33.30
CA LEU A 339 21.35 -3.43 -34.03
C LEU A 339 20.03 -3.09 -33.30
N LEU A 340 19.29 -4.08 -32.79
CA LEU A 340 18.07 -3.85 -32.03
C LEU A 340 18.34 -3.02 -30.76
N VAL A 341 19.37 -3.37 -30.00
CA VAL A 341 19.77 -2.63 -28.77
C VAL A 341 20.20 -1.20 -29.12
N MET A 342 20.99 -1.02 -30.18
CA MET A 342 21.44 0.29 -30.66
C MET A 342 20.25 1.19 -31.06
N LEU A 343 19.26 0.63 -31.75
CA LEU A 343 18.06 1.37 -32.17
C LEU A 343 17.13 1.69 -31.00
N THR A 344 17.05 0.82 -29.99
CA THR A 344 16.16 0.99 -28.84
C THR A 344 16.81 1.83 -27.74
N LEU A 345 17.85 1.32 -27.09
CA LEU A 345 18.56 1.97 -25.99
C LEU A 345 19.46 3.13 -26.42
N GLY A 346 19.83 3.18 -27.71
CA GLY A 346 20.50 4.33 -28.32
C GLY A 346 19.49 5.31 -28.91
N LEU A 347 19.07 5.10 -30.15
CA LEU A 347 18.26 6.07 -30.88
C LEU A 347 16.91 6.38 -30.21
N GLY A 348 16.13 5.36 -29.84
CA GLY A 348 14.80 5.53 -29.24
C GLY A 348 14.85 6.25 -27.89
N MET A 349 15.71 5.80 -26.97
CA MET A 349 15.89 6.45 -25.66
C MET A 349 16.47 7.86 -25.78
N MET A 350 17.37 8.13 -26.73
CA MET A 350 17.93 9.48 -26.95
C MET A 350 16.84 10.46 -27.39
N ILE A 351 16.00 10.07 -28.36
CA ILE A 351 14.84 10.88 -28.76
C ILE A 351 13.90 11.05 -27.56
N GLY A 352 13.65 9.96 -26.84
CA GLY A 352 12.80 9.96 -25.65
C GLY A 352 13.25 10.95 -24.58
N ALA A 353 14.53 10.98 -24.23
CA ALA A 353 15.08 11.88 -23.20
C ALA A 353 14.90 13.36 -23.57
N GLN A 354 15.17 13.71 -24.83
CA GLN A 354 14.98 15.06 -25.33
C GLN A 354 13.49 15.46 -25.35
N VAL A 355 12.62 14.56 -25.81
CA VAL A 355 11.16 14.81 -25.83
C VAL A 355 10.61 14.90 -24.39
N ALA A 356 11.07 14.05 -23.48
CA ALA A 356 10.67 14.07 -22.07
C ALA A 356 11.02 15.41 -21.42
N GLY A 357 12.26 15.89 -21.58
CA GLY A 357 12.68 17.19 -21.07
C GLY A 357 11.88 18.37 -21.66
N GLN A 358 11.58 18.32 -22.96
CA GLN A 358 10.75 19.35 -23.61
C GLN A 358 9.31 19.36 -23.10
N VAL A 359 8.67 18.18 -23.01
CA VAL A 359 7.28 18.05 -22.54
C VAL A 359 7.17 18.45 -21.09
N GLU A 360 8.13 18.04 -20.26
CA GLU A 360 8.19 18.44 -18.86
C GLU A 360 8.35 19.96 -18.71
N GLY A 361 9.26 20.58 -19.47
CA GLY A 361 9.45 22.03 -19.44
C GLY A 361 8.20 22.81 -19.86
N GLN A 362 7.39 22.27 -20.78
CA GLN A 362 6.11 22.87 -21.19
C GLN A 362 5.02 22.79 -20.12
N HIS A 363 5.08 21.78 -19.24
CA HIS A 363 4.10 21.52 -18.19
C HIS A 363 4.59 21.89 -16.78
N THR A 364 5.80 22.44 -16.69
CA THR A 364 6.30 23.08 -15.47
C THR A 364 5.81 24.53 -15.45
N THR A 365 4.85 24.81 -14.56
CA THR A 365 4.22 26.14 -14.46
C THR A 365 5.23 27.21 -14.00
N GLU A 366 4.92 28.48 -14.24
CA GLU A 366 5.73 29.59 -13.72
C GLU A 366 5.79 29.58 -12.18
N GLN A 367 4.73 29.14 -11.52
CA GLN A 367 4.71 28.95 -10.07
C GLN A 367 5.68 27.85 -9.62
N ALA A 368 5.71 26.70 -10.32
CA ALA A 368 6.68 25.64 -10.05
C ALA A 368 8.12 26.16 -10.21
N LYS A 369 8.42 26.93 -11.26
CA LYS A 369 9.74 27.52 -11.47
C LYS A 369 10.16 28.46 -10.33
N GLN A 370 9.25 29.30 -9.84
CA GLN A 370 9.50 30.20 -8.71
C GLN A 370 9.76 29.45 -7.40
N PHE A 371 9.06 28.34 -7.16
CA PHE A 371 9.37 27.48 -6.02
C PHE A 371 10.72 26.79 -6.18
N ASN A 372 11.05 26.30 -7.39
CA ASN A 372 12.35 25.69 -7.67
C ASN A 372 13.52 26.67 -7.42
N GLU A 373 13.39 27.94 -7.84
CA GLU A 373 14.41 28.97 -7.56
C GLU A 373 14.69 29.09 -6.05
N GLN A 374 13.65 29.08 -5.22
CA GLN A 374 13.79 29.11 -3.75
C GLN A 374 14.39 27.81 -3.21
N VAL A 375 14.02 26.65 -3.76
CA VAL A 375 14.63 25.35 -3.42
C VAL A 375 16.13 25.36 -3.72
N VAL A 376 16.54 25.93 -4.85
CA VAL A 376 17.95 26.05 -5.25
C VAL A 376 18.71 26.98 -4.30
N GLU A 377 18.14 28.14 -3.98
CA GLU A 377 18.73 29.07 -3.02
C GLU A 377 18.91 28.43 -1.63
N LYS A 378 17.89 27.73 -1.14
CA LYS A 378 17.96 27.01 0.14
C LYS A 378 18.95 25.86 0.11
N THR A 379 19.03 25.13 -0.98
CA THR A 379 20.02 24.05 -1.14
C THR A 379 21.45 24.59 -1.02
N LYS A 380 21.74 25.73 -1.66
CA LYS A 380 23.04 26.41 -1.51
C LYS A 380 23.28 26.88 -0.07
N ALA A 381 22.26 27.48 0.56
CA ALA A 381 22.37 27.94 1.94
C ALA A 381 22.65 26.79 2.93
N ILE A 382 22.01 25.63 2.74
CA ILE A 382 22.24 24.43 3.56
C ILE A 382 23.68 23.92 3.39
N GLU A 383 24.19 23.85 2.16
CA GLU A 383 25.56 23.42 1.91
C GLU A 383 26.57 24.40 2.54
N SER A 384 26.36 25.72 2.39
CA SER A 384 27.21 26.74 3.02
C SER A 384 27.16 26.66 4.56
N ALA A 385 25.99 26.48 5.15
CA ALA A 385 25.83 26.33 6.60
C ALA A 385 26.50 25.05 7.12
N THR A 386 26.40 23.94 6.36
CA THR A 386 27.05 22.67 6.68
C THR A 386 28.57 22.82 6.66
N GLN A 387 29.13 23.48 5.65
CA GLN A 387 30.57 23.76 5.56
C GLN A 387 31.05 24.72 6.66
N ALA A 388 30.20 25.64 7.11
CA ALA A 388 30.47 26.54 8.22
C ALA A 388 30.35 25.87 9.61
N GLY A 389 29.97 24.60 9.68
CA GLY A 389 29.84 23.86 10.94
C GLY A 389 28.61 24.25 11.76
N ALA A 390 27.52 24.66 11.11
CA ALA A 390 26.23 24.91 11.78
C ALA A 390 25.75 23.66 12.53
N SER A 391 24.94 23.85 13.58
CA SER A 391 24.43 22.74 14.39
C SER A 391 23.52 21.81 13.58
N PRO A 392 23.47 20.50 13.90
CA PRO A 392 22.56 19.56 13.25
C PRO A 392 21.10 20.01 13.27
N ASP A 393 20.63 20.60 14.37
CA ASP A 393 19.25 21.09 14.49
C ASP A 393 18.97 22.27 13.55
N SER A 394 19.95 23.16 13.35
CA SER A 394 19.82 24.28 12.41
C SER A 394 19.75 23.78 10.97
N ILE A 395 20.57 22.79 10.61
CA ILE A 395 20.54 22.17 9.28
C ILE A 395 19.21 21.44 9.08
N ALA A 396 18.72 20.69 10.07
CA ALA A 396 17.46 19.97 10.00
C ALA A 396 16.26 20.93 9.78
N ALA A 397 16.24 22.08 10.45
CA ALA A 397 15.20 23.09 10.25
C ALA A 397 15.22 23.67 8.82
N MET A 398 16.42 23.97 8.29
CA MET A 398 16.55 24.46 6.92
C MET A 398 16.16 23.40 5.88
N VAL A 399 16.47 22.13 6.13
CA VAL A 399 16.07 21.00 5.28
C VAL A 399 14.55 20.86 5.27
N ALA A 400 13.87 20.95 6.42
CA ALA A 400 12.41 20.88 6.48
C ALA A 400 11.74 22.00 5.66
N GLU A 401 12.24 23.24 5.76
CA GLU A 401 11.76 24.38 4.95
C GLU A 401 11.98 24.15 3.45
N LYS A 402 13.16 23.62 3.08
CA LYS A 402 13.47 23.25 1.68
C LYS A 402 12.51 22.16 1.18
N ASP A 403 12.20 21.16 2.00
CA ASP A 403 11.34 20.05 1.63
C ASP A 403 9.87 20.49 1.44
N GLU A 404 9.38 21.46 2.22
CA GLU A 404 8.05 22.10 2.00
C GLU A 404 8.00 22.89 0.68
N LEU A 405 9.04 23.66 0.37
CA LEU A 405 9.17 24.37 -0.90
C LEU A 405 9.24 23.39 -2.07
N ARG A 406 9.97 22.28 -1.91
CA ARG A 406 10.10 21.22 -2.91
C ARG A 406 8.78 20.50 -3.16
N HIS A 407 8.00 20.23 -2.12
CA HIS A 407 6.65 19.69 -2.28
C HIS A 407 5.76 20.67 -3.06
N SER A 408 5.82 21.96 -2.73
CA SER A 408 5.05 23.01 -3.40
C SER A 408 5.44 23.18 -4.87
N GLU A 409 6.74 23.08 -5.19
CA GLU A 409 7.26 23.03 -6.56
C GLU A 409 6.63 21.88 -7.33
N LEU A 410 6.76 20.65 -6.83
CA LEU A 410 6.29 19.45 -7.51
C LEU A 410 4.76 19.45 -7.66
N ALA A 411 4.02 19.88 -6.64
CA ALA A 411 2.55 19.97 -6.69
C ALA A 411 2.06 21.01 -7.72
N SER A 412 2.91 21.98 -8.09
CA SER A 412 2.60 23.02 -9.08
C SER A 412 2.86 22.59 -10.53
N ILE A 413 3.34 21.36 -10.78
CA ILE A 413 3.55 20.82 -12.13
C ILE A 413 2.22 20.24 -12.67
N GLU A 414 1.93 20.43 -13.96
CA GLU A 414 0.75 19.87 -14.63
C GLU A 414 0.94 18.38 -14.94
N TRP A 415 0.97 17.54 -13.90
CA TRP A 415 1.33 16.13 -14.02
C TRP A 415 0.42 15.32 -14.94
N LYS A 416 -0.89 15.56 -14.88
CA LYS A 416 -1.86 14.84 -15.72
C LYS A 416 -1.60 15.09 -17.18
N GLU A 417 -1.49 16.34 -17.58
CA GLU A 417 -1.22 16.75 -18.96
C GLU A 417 0.13 16.19 -19.44
N LEU A 418 1.16 16.27 -18.60
CA LEU A 418 2.49 15.72 -18.86
C LEU A 418 2.44 14.21 -19.13
N TRP A 419 1.87 13.41 -18.23
CA TRP A 419 1.85 11.95 -18.33
C TRP A 419 0.83 11.41 -19.35
N MET A 420 -0.20 12.17 -19.70
CA MET A 420 -1.10 11.79 -20.79
C MET A 420 -0.39 11.79 -22.15
N LYS A 421 0.67 12.59 -22.37
CA LYS A 421 1.45 12.58 -23.62
C LYS A 421 2.08 11.21 -23.90
N PRO A 422 2.93 10.63 -23.04
CA PRO A 422 3.48 9.29 -23.26
C PRO A 422 2.40 8.20 -23.26
N ALA A 423 1.29 8.36 -22.52
CA ALA A 423 0.17 7.42 -22.56
C ALA A 423 -0.48 7.34 -23.95
N PHE A 424 -0.86 8.49 -24.53
CA PHE A 424 -1.44 8.55 -25.88
C PHE A 424 -0.45 8.12 -26.95
N PHE A 425 0.82 8.48 -26.82
CA PHE A 425 1.85 8.05 -27.75
C PHE A 425 2.03 6.53 -27.72
N ALA A 426 2.13 5.92 -26.54
CA ALA A 426 2.20 4.46 -26.40
C ALA A 426 0.95 3.77 -26.98
N LEU A 427 -0.24 4.37 -26.82
CA LEU A 427 -1.48 3.86 -27.39
C LEU A 427 -1.46 3.92 -28.92
N ALA A 428 -0.97 5.01 -29.50
CA ALA A 428 -0.81 5.12 -30.95
C ALA A 428 0.16 4.06 -31.50
N VAL A 429 1.29 3.82 -30.81
CA VAL A 429 2.25 2.76 -31.16
C VAL A 429 1.59 1.38 -31.07
N LEU A 430 0.83 1.11 -29.99
CA LEU A 430 0.09 -0.14 -29.81
C LEU A 430 -0.90 -0.39 -30.95
N VAL A 431 -1.74 0.59 -31.27
CA VAL A 431 -2.73 0.46 -32.34
C VAL A 431 -2.04 0.25 -33.69
N GLY A 432 -1.01 1.04 -33.99
CA GLY A 432 -0.20 0.88 -35.20
C GLY A 432 0.42 -0.52 -35.30
N PHE A 433 1.02 -1.01 -34.21
CA PHE A 433 1.61 -2.35 -34.14
C PHE A 433 0.56 -3.44 -34.36
N VAL A 434 -0.57 -3.40 -33.65
CA VAL A 434 -1.62 -4.43 -33.75
C VAL A 434 -2.19 -4.51 -35.17
N LEU A 435 -2.37 -3.37 -35.83
CA LEU A 435 -2.90 -3.29 -37.20
C LEU A 435 -1.88 -3.74 -38.26
N LEU A 436 -0.61 -3.37 -38.11
CA LEU A 436 0.42 -3.54 -39.14
C LEU A 436 1.24 -4.83 -38.99
N PHE A 437 1.42 -5.34 -37.77
CA PHE A 437 2.24 -6.53 -37.50
C PHE A 437 1.49 -7.82 -37.86
N ARG A 438 2.03 -8.59 -38.81
CA ARG A 438 1.47 -9.85 -39.32
C ARG A 438 2.57 -10.88 -39.57
N ASP A 439 2.95 -11.62 -38.53
CA ASP A 439 3.94 -12.68 -38.70
C ASP A 439 3.26 -14.03 -39.01
N HIS A 440 3.49 -14.57 -40.21
CA HIS A 440 2.90 -15.82 -40.70
C HIS A 440 3.85 -17.01 -40.48
N GLY A 441 4.38 -17.18 -39.27
CA GLY A 441 5.12 -18.39 -38.90
C GLY A 441 4.20 -19.61 -38.82
N LYS A 442 4.65 -20.77 -39.35
CA LYS A 442 3.95 -22.05 -39.20
C LYS A 442 3.86 -22.42 -37.71
N ASP A 443 2.68 -22.85 -37.29
CA ASP A 443 2.25 -23.21 -35.93
C ASP A 443 2.18 -22.08 -34.89
N HIS A 444 0.96 -21.59 -34.64
CA HIS A 444 0.18 -21.88 -33.42
C HIS A 444 -1.28 -21.42 -33.64
N GLY A 445 -2.23 -22.21 -33.12
CA GLY A 445 -3.66 -22.13 -33.45
C GLY A 445 -4.30 -20.75 -33.24
N LYS A 446 -5.35 -20.47 -34.03
CA LYS A 446 -6.22 -19.30 -33.84
C LYS A 446 -6.63 -19.16 -32.36
N PRO A 447 -6.65 -17.95 -31.81
CA PRO A 447 -7.06 -17.75 -30.42
C PRO A 447 -8.51 -18.20 -30.25
N SER A 448 -8.75 -19.21 -29.42
CA SER A 448 -10.09 -19.59 -29.00
C SER A 448 -10.63 -18.56 -27.99
N GLY A 449 -11.96 -18.50 -27.80
CA GLY A 449 -12.66 -17.52 -26.95
C GLY A 449 -12.19 -17.40 -25.49
N THR A 450 -11.32 -18.32 -25.02
CA THR A 450 -10.63 -18.27 -23.74
C THR A 450 -9.48 -17.24 -23.67
N THR A 451 -9.02 -16.69 -24.80
CA THR A 451 -7.94 -15.68 -24.84
C THR A 451 -8.42 -14.30 -24.37
N ALA A 452 -9.70 -13.97 -24.60
CA ALA A 452 -10.35 -12.77 -24.04
C ALA A 452 -10.54 -12.89 -22.51
N ALA A 453 -10.88 -14.09 -22.03
CA ALA A 453 -10.94 -14.40 -20.61
C ALA A 453 -9.55 -14.34 -19.94
N MET A 454 -8.47 -14.62 -20.69
CA MET A 454 -7.09 -14.54 -20.19
C MET A 454 -6.48 -13.13 -20.24
N LEU A 455 -6.92 -12.28 -21.19
CA LEU A 455 -6.64 -10.84 -21.18
C LEU A 455 -7.33 -10.14 -19.99
N LEU A 456 -8.53 -10.62 -19.62
CA LEU A 456 -9.18 -10.26 -18.36
C LEU A 456 -8.43 -10.84 -17.14
N PHE A 457 -7.78 -12.01 -17.28
CA PHE A 457 -6.97 -12.65 -16.23
C PHE A 457 -5.61 -11.96 -15.99
N LEU A 458 -4.97 -11.41 -17.02
CA LEU A 458 -3.74 -10.61 -16.90
C LEU A 458 -4.04 -9.17 -16.46
N GLY A 459 -5.19 -8.60 -16.88
CA GLY A 459 -5.74 -7.41 -16.25
C GLY A 459 -6.10 -7.62 -14.78
N SER A 460 -6.48 -8.84 -14.38
CA SER A 460 -6.73 -9.20 -12.98
C SER A 460 -5.53 -9.74 -12.20
N LEU A 461 -4.36 -9.95 -12.81
CA LEU A 461 -3.09 -10.08 -12.06
C LEU A 461 -2.44 -8.71 -11.78
N ALA A 462 -2.70 -7.67 -12.59
CA ALA A 462 -2.47 -6.27 -12.19
C ALA A 462 -3.56 -5.77 -11.21
N CYS A 463 -4.69 -6.47 -11.17
CA CYS A 463 -5.71 -6.38 -10.12
C CYS A 463 -5.51 -7.52 -9.11
N THR A 464 -4.28 -7.75 -8.63
CA THR A 464 -4.21 -8.03 -7.19
C THR A 464 -4.77 -6.77 -6.57
N THR A 465 -6.03 -6.83 -6.15
CA THR A 465 -6.61 -5.82 -5.28
C THR A 465 -5.83 -5.92 -3.97
N ASN A 466 -4.62 -5.38 -3.96
CA ASN A 466 -4.15 -4.69 -2.78
C ASN A 466 -5.17 -3.57 -2.65
N SER A 467 -6.20 -3.86 -1.84
CA SER A 467 -7.04 -2.86 -1.23
C SER A 467 -6.12 -1.69 -0.89
N SER A 468 -6.19 -0.62 -1.69
CA SER A 468 -5.67 0.67 -1.31
C SER A 468 -6.19 0.91 0.10
N ALA A 469 -5.37 1.46 1.00
CA ALA A 469 -5.92 2.04 2.21
C ALA A 469 -7.06 2.96 1.76
N ALA A 470 -8.30 2.57 2.00
CA ALA A 470 -9.39 3.51 1.95
C ALA A 470 -9.09 4.47 3.09
N ASP A 471 -8.79 5.73 2.75
CA ASP A 471 -8.72 6.77 3.77
C ASP A 471 -10.03 6.72 4.53
N ILE A 472 -9.95 6.43 5.83
CA ILE A 472 -11.11 6.41 6.71
C ILE A 472 -11.59 7.86 6.75
N SER A 473 -12.65 8.14 6.00
CA SER A 473 -13.22 9.47 5.96
C SER A 473 -13.69 9.86 7.36
N ALA A 474 -13.69 11.15 7.67
CA ALA A 474 -14.26 11.65 8.92
C ALA A 474 -15.76 11.30 9.06
N THR A 475 -16.42 10.91 7.97
CA THR A 475 -17.80 10.41 7.97
C THR A 475 -17.90 8.89 8.12
N ASP A 476 -16.82 8.13 8.08
CA ASP A 476 -16.86 6.66 8.14
C ASP A 476 -17.06 6.16 9.57
N TRP A 477 -17.49 4.91 9.69
CA TRP A 477 -17.70 4.23 10.96
C TRP A 477 -16.84 2.96 10.99
N PRO A 478 -15.53 3.09 11.30
CA PRO A 478 -14.55 2.04 11.02
C PRO A 478 -14.54 0.91 12.05
N ALA A 479 -15.17 1.07 13.21
CA ALA A 479 -15.10 0.09 14.30
C ALA A 479 -16.32 0.16 15.23
N TRP A 480 -16.41 -0.76 16.19
CA TRP A 480 -17.39 -0.69 17.25
C TRP A 480 -17.35 0.69 17.94
N ARG A 481 -18.52 1.32 18.05
CA ARG A 481 -18.71 2.69 18.57
C ARG A 481 -18.01 3.82 17.81
N GLY A 482 -17.68 3.60 16.54
CA GLY A 482 -17.19 4.64 15.64
C GLY A 482 -15.69 4.85 15.75
N ALA A 483 -15.18 5.90 15.09
CA ALA A 483 -13.74 6.15 14.98
C ALA A 483 -13.06 6.39 16.33
N ASN A 484 -13.77 6.99 17.29
CA ASN A 484 -13.27 7.29 18.63
C ASN A 484 -13.72 6.27 19.70
N HIS A 485 -14.44 5.21 19.30
CA HIS A 485 -14.98 4.17 20.20
C HIS A 485 -15.95 4.68 21.29
N ASP A 486 -16.44 5.91 21.15
CA ASP A 486 -17.24 6.64 22.13
C ASP A 486 -18.71 6.79 21.74
N GLY A 487 -19.12 6.27 20.59
CA GLY A 487 -20.49 6.35 20.06
C GLY A 487 -20.96 7.77 19.78
N ILE A 488 -20.04 8.69 19.51
CA ILE A 488 -20.33 10.10 19.18
C ILE A 488 -19.98 10.37 17.72
N VAL A 489 -20.92 10.98 17.01
CA VAL A 489 -20.77 11.42 15.63
C VAL A 489 -20.63 12.93 15.62
N THR A 490 -19.43 13.40 15.26
CA THR A 490 -19.10 14.84 15.21
C THR A 490 -19.25 15.45 13.83
N THR A 491 -19.35 14.63 12.77
CA THR A 491 -19.25 15.07 11.37
C THR A 491 -20.55 15.02 10.58
N ALA A 492 -21.57 14.33 11.12
CA ALA A 492 -22.83 14.15 10.42
C ALA A 492 -23.73 15.39 10.51
N THR A 493 -24.23 15.83 9.37
CA THR A 493 -25.26 16.88 9.25
C THR A 493 -26.43 16.35 8.45
N GLY A 494 -27.64 16.84 8.73
CA GLY A 494 -28.85 16.45 7.98
C GLY A 494 -29.28 14.98 8.16
N VAL A 495 -28.89 14.33 9.25
CA VAL A 495 -29.33 12.96 9.57
C VAL A 495 -30.84 12.95 9.80
N PRO A 496 -31.60 12.04 9.14
CA PRO A 496 -33.04 11.97 9.26
C PRO A 496 -33.44 11.64 10.69
N THR A 497 -34.50 12.28 11.16
CA THR A 497 -35.08 11.99 12.49
C THR A 497 -36.37 11.19 12.39
N THR A 498 -37.01 11.15 11.24
CA THR A 498 -38.24 10.38 10.99
C THR A 498 -38.02 9.42 9.83
N TRP A 499 -38.53 8.20 9.95
CA TRP A 499 -38.54 7.20 8.87
C TRP A 499 -39.60 6.13 9.13
N SER A 500 -39.99 5.42 8.07
CA SER A 500 -40.89 4.26 8.10
C SER A 500 -40.44 3.26 7.05
N ASP A 501 -41.18 2.15 6.86
CA ASP A 501 -40.86 1.18 5.79
C ASP A 501 -40.86 1.80 4.37
N THR A 502 -41.49 2.97 4.19
CA THR A 502 -41.63 3.64 2.88
C THR A 502 -41.06 5.07 2.84
N GLU A 503 -40.65 5.63 3.97
CA GLU A 503 -40.18 7.02 4.08
C GLU A 503 -38.75 7.06 4.62
N ASN A 504 -37.87 7.82 3.97
CA ASN A 504 -36.44 7.97 4.31
C ASN A 504 -35.68 6.63 4.41
N VAL A 505 -36.19 5.56 3.80
CA VAL A 505 -35.47 4.30 3.59
C VAL A 505 -34.97 4.27 2.16
N ARG A 506 -33.65 4.34 2.00
CA ARG A 506 -32.98 4.32 0.69
C ARG A 506 -33.00 2.93 0.07
N TRP A 507 -32.65 1.93 0.87
CA TRP A 507 -32.66 0.53 0.46
C TRP A 507 -32.75 -0.41 1.66
N LYS A 508 -33.25 -1.62 1.43
CA LYS A 508 -33.36 -2.73 2.39
C LYS A 508 -32.90 -4.01 1.71
N SER A 509 -31.86 -4.64 2.24
CA SER A 509 -31.20 -5.80 1.62
C SER A 509 -31.21 -7.02 2.55
N PRO A 510 -31.57 -8.22 2.06
CA PRO A 510 -31.59 -9.41 2.89
C PRO A 510 -30.18 -9.86 3.27
N ILE A 511 -30.00 -10.26 4.53
CA ILE A 511 -28.80 -10.88 5.09
C ILE A 511 -29.06 -12.36 5.26
N LYS A 512 -28.12 -13.21 4.82
CA LYS A 512 -28.17 -14.65 5.10
C LYS A 512 -27.64 -14.93 6.51
N GLY A 513 -28.27 -15.87 7.20
CA GLY A 513 -27.85 -16.28 8.55
C GLY A 513 -28.25 -15.29 9.63
N ARG A 514 -27.62 -15.41 10.80
CA ARG A 514 -27.91 -14.63 12.00
C ARG A 514 -26.63 -14.05 12.60
N GLY A 515 -26.72 -12.82 13.10
CA GLY A 515 -25.62 -12.10 13.74
C GLY A 515 -26.16 -10.87 14.45
N HIS A 516 -25.44 -10.36 15.44
CA HIS A 516 -25.83 -9.14 16.19
C HIS A 516 -24.76 -8.05 16.12
N GLY A 517 -23.63 -8.30 15.45
CA GLY A 517 -22.62 -7.26 15.20
C GLY A 517 -23.20 -6.09 14.43
N SER A 518 -22.81 -4.88 14.82
CA SER A 518 -23.19 -3.65 14.13
C SER A 518 -22.58 -3.61 12.73
N PRO A 519 -23.28 -3.00 11.74
CA PRO A 519 -22.66 -2.71 10.46
C PRO A 519 -21.41 -1.84 10.66
N MET A 520 -20.40 -2.02 9.82
CA MET A 520 -19.21 -1.17 9.76
C MET A 520 -19.20 -0.47 8.41
N VAL A 521 -18.88 0.82 8.36
CA VAL A 521 -18.94 1.61 7.12
C VAL A 521 -17.57 2.18 6.81
N LEU A 522 -17.08 1.96 5.58
CA LEU A 522 -15.83 2.50 5.05
C LEU A 522 -16.04 2.92 3.59
N GLY A 523 -15.95 4.21 3.31
CA GLY A 523 -16.23 4.78 1.99
C GLY A 523 -17.59 4.34 1.46
N ASP A 524 -17.57 3.66 0.30
CA ASP A 524 -18.77 3.15 -0.39
C ASP A 524 -19.17 1.72 0.01
N ARG A 525 -18.62 1.18 1.11
CA ARG A 525 -18.87 -0.20 1.54
C ARG A 525 -19.45 -0.28 2.95
N VAL A 526 -20.35 -1.24 3.14
CA VAL A 526 -20.89 -1.62 4.45
C VAL A 526 -20.60 -3.09 4.71
N TYR A 527 -19.94 -3.38 5.84
CA TYR A 527 -19.53 -4.73 6.22
C TYR A 527 -20.37 -5.23 7.39
N VAL A 528 -20.82 -6.48 7.29
CA VAL A 528 -21.70 -7.09 8.30
C VAL A 528 -21.25 -8.52 8.58
N PRO A 529 -20.93 -8.88 9.85
CA PRO A 529 -20.63 -10.26 10.21
C PRO A 529 -21.91 -11.08 10.34
N THR A 530 -21.90 -12.35 9.94
CA THR A 530 -23.07 -13.24 10.06
C THR A 530 -22.63 -14.69 10.27
N ALA A 531 -23.54 -15.53 10.77
CA ALA A 531 -23.32 -16.96 10.90
C ALA A 531 -24.48 -17.78 10.33
N LEU A 532 -24.14 -18.81 9.58
CA LEU A 532 -25.06 -19.80 9.03
C LEU A 532 -25.03 -21.02 9.96
N ALA A 533 -26.11 -21.26 10.70
CA ALA A 533 -26.17 -22.36 11.66
C ALA A 533 -26.14 -23.73 10.96
N ASP A 534 -26.90 -23.88 9.86
CA ASP A 534 -27.06 -25.16 9.16
C ASP A 534 -25.75 -25.64 8.52
N SER A 535 -24.99 -24.74 7.91
CA SER A 535 -23.67 -25.05 7.33
C SER A 535 -22.51 -24.86 8.32
N GLN A 536 -22.77 -24.39 9.54
CA GLN A 536 -21.76 -24.00 10.55
C GLN A 536 -20.67 -23.07 10.00
N GLN A 537 -21.06 -22.01 9.30
CA GLN A 537 -20.13 -21.04 8.71
C GLN A 537 -20.23 -19.68 9.40
N GLN A 538 -19.10 -19.08 9.74
CA GLN A 538 -19.00 -17.67 10.15
C GLN A 538 -18.46 -16.86 8.97
N LEU A 539 -19.16 -15.78 8.63
CA LEU A 539 -18.87 -14.98 7.44
C LEU A 539 -18.78 -13.48 7.75
N VAL A 540 -18.07 -12.77 6.89
CA VAL A 540 -18.21 -11.32 6.71
C VAL A 540 -18.87 -11.07 5.36
N LEU A 541 -19.92 -10.26 5.33
CA LEU A 541 -20.60 -9.81 4.13
C LEU A 541 -20.20 -8.38 3.81
N CYS A 542 -20.10 -8.03 2.53
CA CYS A 542 -19.88 -6.67 2.07
C CYS A 542 -21.02 -6.24 1.15
N PHE A 543 -21.55 -5.05 1.41
CA PHE A 543 -22.62 -4.42 0.65
C PHE A 543 -22.14 -3.09 0.07
N ASP A 544 -22.63 -2.75 -1.11
CA ASP A 544 -22.50 -1.43 -1.67
C ASP A 544 -23.38 -0.46 -0.88
N ARG A 545 -22.76 0.59 -0.33
CA ARG A 545 -23.39 1.57 0.56
C ARG A 545 -24.53 2.33 -0.12
N ASN A 546 -24.43 2.59 -1.41
CA ASN A 546 -25.35 3.45 -2.14
C ASN A 546 -26.58 2.69 -2.66
N THR A 547 -26.41 1.41 -2.99
CA THR A 547 -27.45 0.57 -3.61
C THR A 547 -27.97 -0.55 -2.71
N GLY A 548 -27.23 -0.92 -1.67
CA GLY A 548 -27.52 -2.06 -0.82
C GLY A 548 -27.21 -3.41 -1.47
N GLN A 549 -26.65 -3.45 -2.67
CA GLN A 549 -26.34 -4.71 -3.33
C GLN A 549 -25.18 -5.43 -2.62
N GLN A 550 -25.31 -6.72 -2.34
CA GLN A 550 -24.19 -7.51 -1.82
C GLN A 550 -23.09 -7.60 -2.88
N VAL A 551 -21.89 -7.15 -2.52
CA VAL A 551 -20.70 -7.13 -3.39
C VAL A 551 -19.96 -8.45 -3.29
N TRP A 552 -19.66 -8.89 -2.06
CA TRP A 552 -18.97 -10.15 -1.81
C TRP A 552 -19.38 -10.74 -0.45
N GLN A 553 -19.05 -12.01 -0.24
CA GLN A 553 -19.10 -12.69 1.06
C GLN A 553 -17.83 -13.50 1.27
N ALA A 554 -17.29 -13.51 2.49
CA ALA A 554 -16.10 -14.24 2.86
C ALA A 554 -16.38 -15.19 4.01
N ILE A 555 -16.03 -16.47 3.86
CA ILE A 555 -16.11 -17.46 4.94
C ILE A 555 -14.84 -17.34 5.77
N VAL A 556 -14.97 -17.07 7.07
CA VAL A 556 -13.86 -16.91 8.01
C VAL A 556 -13.57 -18.21 8.75
N HIS A 557 -14.63 -18.89 9.21
CA HIS A 557 -14.56 -20.20 9.85
C HIS A 557 -15.66 -21.13 9.34
N GLU A 558 -15.36 -22.43 9.35
CA GLU A 558 -16.28 -23.52 9.06
C GLU A 558 -16.20 -24.58 10.16
N GLY A 559 -17.34 -25.10 10.59
CA GLY A 559 -17.45 -26.05 11.70
C GLY A 559 -17.21 -25.41 13.08
N GLY A 560 -17.04 -26.24 14.11
CA GLY A 560 -16.63 -25.79 15.44
C GLY A 560 -17.69 -25.03 16.25
N PHE A 561 -18.98 -25.08 15.84
CA PHE A 561 -20.07 -24.41 16.56
C PHE A 561 -20.51 -25.17 17.82
N ALA A 562 -20.19 -26.47 17.91
CA ALA A 562 -20.52 -27.28 19.06
C ALA A 562 -19.68 -26.87 20.28
N SER A 563 -20.34 -26.48 21.37
CA SER A 563 -19.67 -26.22 22.64
C SER A 563 -19.32 -27.52 23.34
N LYS A 564 -18.04 -27.67 23.74
CA LYS A 564 -17.57 -28.80 24.56
C LYS A 564 -18.12 -28.77 25.99
N SER A 565 -18.64 -27.62 26.47
CA SER A 565 -19.22 -27.49 27.81
C SER A 565 -20.64 -28.07 27.93
N GLY A 566 -21.27 -28.40 26.79
CA GLY A 566 -22.67 -28.87 26.73
C GLY A 566 -23.72 -27.83 27.10
N ARG A 567 -23.33 -26.59 27.44
CA ARG A 567 -24.27 -25.50 27.75
C ARG A 567 -24.72 -24.80 26.46
N LYS A 568 -26.04 -24.62 26.32
CA LYS A 568 -26.62 -23.77 25.28
C LYS A 568 -26.23 -22.30 25.56
N ALA A 569 -25.81 -21.58 24.53
CA ALA A 569 -25.66 -20.14 24.60
C ALA A 569 -27.02 -19.45 24.88
N ASN A 570 -26.96 -18.22 25.40
CA ASN A 570 -28.12 -17.37 25.60
C ASN A 570 -28.83 -17.13 24.26
N ASP A 571 -30.16 -17.04 24.26
CA ASP A 571 -30.93 -16.79 23.04
C ASP A 571 -30.63 -15.40 22.44
N LYS A 572 -30.15 -14.44 23.25
CA LYS A 572 -29.64 -13.12 22.81
C LYS A 572 -28.21 -13.17 22.25
N ALA A 573 -27.50 -14.29 22.36
CA ALA A 573 -26.21 -14.47 21.72
C ALA A 573 -26.37 -14.98 20.28
N SER A 574 -25.38 -14.68 19.45
CA SER A 574 -25.23 -15.25 18.11
C SER A 574 -23.79 -15.72 17.92
N MET A 575 -23.55 -16.53 16.90
CA MET A 575 -22.19 -16.90 16.50
C MET A 575 -21.47 -15.77 15.76
N ALA A 576 -22.09 -14.59 15.62
CA ALA A 576 -21.56 -13.40 14.95
C ALA A 576 -22.01 -12.10 15.65
N SER A 577 -21.77 -12.03 16.96
CA SER A 577 -22.16 -10.87 17.78
C SER A 577 -21.13 -9.74 17.82
N SER A 578 -19.86 -10.00 17.51
CA SER A 578 -18.82 -8.96 17.41
C SER A 578 -18.99 -8.13 16.14
N SER A 579 -18.56 -6.86 16.19
CA SER A 579 -18.55 -5.97 15.01
C SER A 579 -17.18 -6.00 14.31
N VAL A 580 -17.18 -5.71 13.01
CA VAL A 580 -15.94 -5.62 12.21
C VAL A 580 -15.23 -4.30 12.54
N ALA A 581 -13.89 -4.32 12.58
CA ALA A 581 -13.04 -3.13 12.63
C ALA A 581 -12.21 -3.00 11.35
N THR A 582 -11.78 -1.80 10.95
CA THR A 582 -10.90 -1.59 9.80
C THR A 582 -9.81 -0.56 10.06
N ASP A 583 -8.61 -0.81 9.56
CA ASP A 583 -7.49 0.15 9.53
C ASP A 583 -7.45 0.95 8.22
N GLY A 584 -8.49 0.84 7.40
CA GLY A 584 -8.57 1.39 6.05
C GLY A 584 -8.03 0.43 4.99
N THR A 585 -7.19 -0.54 5.33
CA THR A 585 -6.61 -1.53 4.39
C THR A 585 -7.10 -2.95 4.61
N ARG A 586 -7.47 -3.29 5.85
CA ARG A 586 -7.81 -4.63 6.30
C ARG A 586 -9.02 -4.58 7.21
N LEU A 587 -9.83 -5.62 7.16
CA LEU A 587 -10.94 -5.87 8.06
C LEU A 587 -10.48 -6.81 9.17
N PHE A 588 -10.85 -6.53 10.41
CA PHE A 588 -10.58 -7.38 11.57
C PHE A 588 -11.88 -7.79 12.24
N ILE A 589 -12.00 -9.07 12.56
CA ILE A 589 -13.20 -9.61 13.21
C ILE A 589 -12.81 -10.66 14.24
N ASN A 590 -13.51 -10.64 15.38
CA ASN A 590 -13.40 -11.67 16.40
C ASN A 590 -14.55 -12.68 16.27
N PHE A 591 -14.23 -13.96 16.30
CA PHE A 591 -15.22 -15.04 16.36
C PHE A 591 -14.87 -16.05 17.44
N LEU A 592 -15.89 -16.52 18.15
CA LEU A 592 -15.81 -17.75 18.93
C LEU A 592 -15.98 -18.94 17.97
N ASN A 593 -14.95 -19.77 17.86
CA ASN A 593 -14.96 -20.97 17.01
C ASN A 593 -14.07 -22.06 17.63
N ASP A 594 -14.55 -23.31 17.62
CA ASP A 594 -13.86 -24.47 18.21
C ASP A 594 -13.41 -24.24 19.66
N ASN A 595 -14.30 -23.66 20.48
CA ASN A 595 -14.05 -23.36 21.90
C ASN A 595 -12.84 -22.45 22.14
N ALA A 596 -12.51 -21.60 21.17
CA ALA A 596 -11.50 -20.56 21.29
C ALA A 596 -11.98 -19.27 20.63
N VAL A 597 -11.48 -18.13 21.11
CA VAL A 597 -11.67 -16.84 20.43
C VAL A 597 -10.55 -16.67 19.41
N TRP A 598 -10.94 -16.35 18.18
CA TRP A 598 -10.05 -16.09 17.07
C TRP A 598 -10.23 -14.65 16.60
N THR A 599 -9.13 -13.95 16.40
CA THR A 599 -9.10 -12.71 15.62
C THR A 599 -8.64 -13.07 14.21
N SER A 600 -9.38 -12.61 13.21
CA SER A 600 -9.07 -12.85 11.80
C SER A 600 -8.95 -11.52 11.07
N ALA A 601 -7.98 -11.43 10.15
CA ALA A 601 -7.87 -10.32 9.23
C ALA A 601 -8.28 -10.73 7.81
N LEU A 602 -9.00 -9.84 7.14
CA LEU A 602 -9.37 -9.96 5.74
C LEU A 602 -8.91 -8.73 4.96
N SER A 603 -8.69 -8.86 3.65
CA SER A 603 -8.62 -7.69 2.76
C SER A 603 -9.99 -7.02 2.63
N LEU A 604 -10.07 -5.79 2.09
CA LEU A 604 -11.36 -5.15 1.81
C LEU A 604 -12.15 -5.87 0.69
N ASP A 605 -11.51 -6.79 -0.02
CA ASP A 605 -12.11 -7.64 -1.06
C ASP A 605 -12.56 -9.01 -0.51
N GLY A 606 -12.39 -9.25 0.79
CA GLY A 606 -12.85 -10.46 1.46
C GLY A 606 -11.89 -11.64 1.40
N GLU A 607 -10.63 -11.44 1.02
CA GLU A 607 -9.59 -12.48 1.12
C GLU A 607 -9.16 -12.62 2.58
N LEU A 608 -9.17 -13.85 3.12
CA LEU A 608 -8.68 -14.13 4.46
C LEU A 608 -7.14 -14.05 4.49
N LEU A 609 -6.59 -13.07 5.20
CA LEU A 609 -5.15 -12.81 5.26
C LEU A 609 -4.45 -13.64 6.35
N TRP A 610 -5.01 -13.64 7.56
CA TRP A 610 -4.48 -14.41 8.68
C TRP A 610 -5.56 -14.67 9.74
N LYS A 611 -5.31 -15.69 10.59
CA LYS A 611 -6.12 -16.01 11.77
C LYS A 611 -5.22 -16.29 12.97
N SER A 612 -5.55 -15.68 14.10
CA SER A 612 -4.79 -15.83 15.34
C SER A 612 -5.69 -16.16 16.51
N LYS A 613 -5.30 -17.17 17.27
CA LYS A 613 -6.00 -17.58 18.49
C LYS A 613 -5.68 -16.61 19.62
N VAL A 614 -6.71 -16.03 20.23
CA VAL A 614 -6.61 -15.12 21.38
C VAL A 614 -6.47 -15.94 22.67
N SER A 615 -7.44 -16.81 22.93
CA SER A 615 -7.40 -17.77 24.05
C SER A 615 -8.40 -18.91 23.81
N ASP A 616 -8.27 -19.99 24.58
CA ASP A 616 -9.39 -20.91 24.79
C ASP A 616 -10.55 -20.16 25.45
N TYR A 617 -11.78 -20.60 25.18
CA TYR A 617 -12.98 -19.92 25.59
C TYR A 617 -14.07 -20.88 26.04
N GLU A 618 -14.42 -20.80 27.33
CA GLU A 618 -15.55 -21.53 27.88
C GLU A 618 -16.84 -20.71 27.78
N VAL A 619 -17.78 -21.22 26.98
CA VAL A 619 -19.08 -20.55 26.76
C VAL A 619 -19.90 -20.49 28.05
N HIS A 620 -20.21 -19.28 28.50
CA HIS A 620 -21.21 -19.04 29.54
C HIS A 620 -22.54 -18.53 28.99
N GLN A 621 -22.55 -17.36 28.35
CA GLN A 621 -23.73 -16.75 27.71
C GLN A 621 -23.56 -16.68 26.18
N GLY A 622 -22.34 -16.47 25.71
CA GLY A 622 -21.99 -16.24 24.31
C GLY A 622 -20.66 -15.52 24.25
N TYR A 623 -20.36 -14.91 23.10
CA TYR A 623 -19.20 -14.05 22.91
C TYR A 623 -19.63 -12.81 22.12
N GLY A 624 -19.17 -11.62 22.50
CA GLY A 624 -19.57 -10.35 21.87
C GLY A 624 -18.51 -9.26 21.85
N SER A 625 -17.28 -9.56 22.28
CA SER A 625 -16.19 -8.57 22.33
C SER A 625 -15.68 -8.30 20.92
N SER A 626 -15.66 -7.02 20.51
CA SER A 626 -15.18 -6.57 19.20
C SER A 626 -13.70 -6.19 19.27
N PRO A 627 -12.92 -6.37 18.18
CA PRO A 627 -11.53 -5.95 18.16
C PRO A 627 -11.42 -4.43 18.11
N VAL A 628 -10.36 -3.89 18.70
CA VAL A 628 -9.97 -2.47 18.59
C VAL A 628 -8.63 -2.35 17.89
N ILE A 629 -8.47 -1.33 17.06
CA ILE A 629 -7.20 -1.06 16.36
C ILE A 629 -6.48 0.02 17.16
N TYR A 630 -5.21 -0.22 17.44
CA TYR A 630 -4.34 0.76 18.08
C TYR A 630 -2.98 0.76 17.39
N ARG A 631 -2.69 1.83 16.65
CA ARG A 631 -1.47 1.97 15.84
C ARG A 631 -1.25 0.76 14.92
N SER A 632 -0.13 0.05 15.05
CA SER A 632 0.21 -1.14 14.26
C SER A 632 -0.44 -2.44 14.76
N MET A 633 -1.32 -2.36 15.76
CA MET A 633 -1.86 -3.52 16.45
C MET A 633 -3.37 -3.62 16.33
N VAL A 634 -3.85 -4.85 16.40
CA VAL A 634 -5.25 -5.17 16.68
C VAL A 634 -5.31 -5.86 18.05
N ILE A 635 -6.15 -5.33 18.93
CA ILE A 635 -6.30 -5.77 20.31
C ILE A 635 -7.67 -6.44 20.46
N ALA A 636 -7.67 -7.63 21.06
CA ALA A 636 -8.88 -8.42 21.29
C ALA A 636 -8.91 -8.92 22.74
N SER A 637 -10.12 -9.16 23.27
CA SER A 637 -10.32 -9.74 24.60
C SER A 637 -11.19 -11.00 24.55
N ALA A 638 -10.96 -11.89 25.51
CA ALA A 638 -11.62 -13.19 25.58
C ALA A 638 -11.88 -13.61 27.03
N ASP A 639 -12.47 -12.70 27.83
CA ASP A 639 -12.83 -12.98 29.22
C ASP A 639 -13.84 -14.14 29.34
N ASN A 640 -13.50 -15.17 30.12
CA ASN A 640 -14.30 -16.37 30.28
C ASN A 640 -14.01 -17.11 31.59
N LYS A 641 -14.83 -18.11 31.92
CA LYS A 641 -14.74 -18.89 33.19
C LYS A 641 -13.47 -19.73 33.34
N GLY A 642 -12.80 -20.08 32.24
CA GLY A 642 -11.55 -20.85 32.26
C GLY A 642 -10.29 -19.99 32.44
N GLY A 643 -10.42 -18.66 32.45
CA GLY A 643 -9.29 -17.73 32.43
C GLY A 643 -9.33 -16.88 31.16
N GLY A 644 -9.47 -15.56 31.32
CA GLY A 644 -9.55 -14.62 30.21
C GLY A 644 -8.18 -14.14 29.73
N ALA A 645 -8.18 -13.40 28.62
CA ALA A 645 -7.00 -12.69 28.16
C ALA A 645 -7.38 -11.44 27.37
N VAL A 646 -6.48 -10.45 27.40
CA VAL A 646 -6.39 -9.38 26.41
C VAL A 646 -5.09 -9.59 25.63
N VAL A 647 -5.18 -9.54 24.31
CA VAL A 647 -4.06 -9.85 23.41
C VAL A 647 -3.94 -8.75 22.37
N ALA A 648 -2.72 -8.22 22.18
CA ALA A 648 -2.38 -7.45 21.00
C ALA A 648 -1.66 -8.31 19.97
N MET A 649 -2.08 -8.18 18.73
CA MET A 649 -1.48 -8.83 17.57
C MET A 649 -1.02 -7.79 16.56
N ASN A 650 0.07 -8.07 15.86
CA ASN A 650 0.49 -7.29 14.70
C ASN A 650 -0.60 -7.35 13.62
N ARG A 651 -1.12 -6.19 13.20
CA ARG A 651 -2.25 -6.11 12.26
C ARG A 651 -1.93 -6.67 10.86
N GLU A 652 -0.66 -6.74 10.47
CA GLU A 652 -0.23 -7.21 9.14
C GLU A 652 -0.20 -8.73 9.02
N ASN A 653 0.25 -9.42 10.07
CA ASN A 653 0.53 -10.87 9.99
C ASN A 653 -0.09 -11.70 11.13
N GLY A 654 -0.77 -11.06 12.08
CA GLY A 654 -1.45 -11.72 13.19
C GLY A 654 -0.53 -12.23 14.31
N SER A 655 0.78 -11.99 14.24
CA SER A 655 1.71 -12.41 15.29
C SER A 655 1.39 -11.73 16.62
N MET A 656 1.36 -12.50 17.71
CA MET A 656 1.11 -11.98 19.06
C MET A 656 2.28 -11.10 19.50
N LEU A 657 1.98 -9.87 19.93
CA LEU A 657 2.96 -8.90 20.41
C LEU A 657 3.04 -8.90 21.94
N TRP A 658 1.89 -8.90 22.60
CA TRP A 658 1.77 -9.05 24.04
C TRP A 658 0.46 -9.71 24.44
N LYS A 659 0.42 -10.28 25.64
CA LYS A 659 -0.74 -10.89 26.27
C LYS A 659 -0.82 -10.46 27.74
N HIS A 660 -2.01 -10.08 28.17
CA HIS A 660 -2.36 -9.81 29.57
C HIS A 660 -3.43 -10.80 30.01
N ASP A 661 -3.14 -11.59 31.05
CA ASP A 661 -4.08 -12.58 31.57
C ASP A 661 -5.16 -11.90 32.43
N ARG A 662 -6.41 -12.28 32.19
CA ARG A 662 -7.59 -11.75 32.89
C ARG A 662 -8.15 -12.80 33.85
N PRO A 663 -8.86 -12.40 34.91
CA PRO A 663 -9.43 -13.35 35.87
C PRO A 663 -10.33 -14.41 35.21
N ALA A 664 -10.44 -15.58 35.83
CA ALA A 664 -11.29 -16.69 35.40
C ALA A 664 -12.78 -16.42 35.68
N LYS A 665 -13.32 -15.36 35.06
CA LYS A 665 -14.70 -14.88 35.21
C LYS A 665 -15.27 -14.52 33.84
N PRO A 666 -16.58 -14.75 33.62
CA PRO A 666 -17.22 -14.40 32.35
C PRO A 666 -17.38 -12.88 32.25
N ASN A 667 -17.07 -12.31 31.09
CA ASN A 667 -17.28 -10.90 30.79
C ASN A 667 -17.36 -10.70 29.27
N TYR A 668 -18.01 -9.61 28.82
CA TYR A 668 -18.35 -9.41 27.40
C TYR A 668 -17.96 -8.04 26.86
N ALA A 669 -17.32 -7.20 27.67
CA ALA A 669 -16.89 -5.87 27.28
C ALA A 669 -15.87 -5.91 26.13
N SER A 670 -15.93 -4.91 25.25
CA SER A 670 -14.90 -4.68 24.23
C SER A 670 -13.77 -3.81 24.80
N PRO A 671 -12.49 -4.04 24.44
CA PRO A 671 -11.39 -3.17 24.85
C PRO A 671 -11.64 -1.72 24.42
N SER A 672 -11.44 -0.76 25.32
CA SER A 672 -11.68 0.67 25.06
C SER A 672 -10.37 1.45 25.16
N ILE A 673 -9.91 2.04 24.05
CA ILE A 673 -8.77 2.96 24.06
C ILE A 673 -9.32 4.36 24.33
N VAL A 674 -8.83 5.00 25.39
CA VAL A 674 -9.27 6.33 25.79
C VAL A 674 -8.06 7.19 26.13
N GLN A 675 -8.18 8.51 25.93
CA GLN A 675 -7.15 9.46 26.31
C GLN A 675 -7.43 9.97 27.73
N ILE A 676 -6.47 9.79 28.65
CA ILE A 676 -6.54 10.25 30.04
C ILE A 676 -5.32 11.14 30.29
N ASP A 677 -5.56 12.41 30.64
CA ASP A 677 -4.49 13.41 30.85
C ASP A 677 -3.46 13.48 29.70
N GLY A 678 -3.93 13.33 28.46
CA GLY A 678 -3.11 13.34 27.24
C GLY A 678 -2.49 12.00 26.85
N GLU A 679 -2.55 10.98 27.71
CA GLU A 679 -1.96 9.66 27.47
C GLU A 679 -3.02 8.63 27.05
N ASP A 680 -2.67 7.77 26.08
CA ASP A 680 -3.54 6.68 25.64
C ASP A 680 -3.55 5.54 26.65
N GLN A 681 -4.73 5.16 27.14
CA GLN A 681 -4.93 4.07 28.08
C GLN A 681 -5.93 3.05 27.52
N LEU A 682 -5.63 1.76 27.67
CA LEU A 682 -6.55 0.68 27.37
C LEU A 682 -7.34 0.29 28.62
N ILE A 683 -8.63 0.58 28.62
CA ILE A 683 -9.53 0.30 29.74
C ILE A 683 -10.28 -1.02 29.52
N MET A 684 -10.24 -1.86 30.54
CA MET A 684 -11.07 -3.06 30.64
C MET A 684 -11.91 -3.00 31.92
N THR A 685 -13.21 -3.21 31.76
CA THR A 685 -14.17 -3.32 32.87
C THR A 685 -14.77 -4.72 32.90
N GLY A 686 -15.06 -5.21 34.10
CA GLY A 686 -15.64 -6.54 34.33
C GLY A 686 -14.66 -7.49 35.01
N CYS A 687 -15.09 -8.72 35.25
CA CYS A 687 -14.34 -9.68 36.09
C CYS A 687 -14.10 -9.17 37.52
N ASP A 688 -14.99 -8.31 38.02
CA ASP A 688 -14.94 -7.59 39.30
C ASP A 688 -13.87 -6.50 39.42
N ILE A 689 -13.19 -6.19 38.31
CA ILE A 689 -12.10 -5.20 38.28
C ILE A 689 -12.33 -4.13 37.21
N VAL A 690 -11.84 -2.93 37.49
CA VAL A 690 -11.58 -1.90 36.49
C VAL A 690 -10.07 -1.77 36.39
N GLU A 691 -9.52 -1.97 35.20
CA GLU A 691 -8.08 -1.86 34.99
C GLU A 691 -7.76 -1.03 33.76
N SER A 692 -6.64 -0.34 33.85
CA SER A 692 -5.99 0.38 32.77
C SER A 692 -4.67 -0.29 32.44
N LEU A 693 -4.46 -0.54 31.15
CA LEU A 693 -3.25 -1.08 30.59
C LEU A 693 -2.61 -0.06 29.66
N ASP A 694 -1.29 -0.05 29.58
CA ASP A 694 -0.57 0.56 28.48
C ASP A 694 -0.91 -0.21 27.20
N PRO A 695 -1.55 0.41 26.19
CA PRO A 695 -1.98 -0.30 24.98
C PRO A 695 -0.79 -0.80 24.13
N MET A 696 0.40 -0.21 24.25
CA MET A 696 1.62 -0.66 23.55
C MET A 696 2.23 -1.91 24.16
N THR A 697 2.14 -2.08 25.47
CA THR A 697 2.91 -3.11 26.18
C THR A 697 2.06 -4.13 26.94
N GLY A 698 0.77 -3.84 27.16
CA GLY A 698 -0.12 -4.64 27.99
C GLY A 698 0.16 -4.53 29.49
N LYS A 699 1.07 -3.65 29.92
CA LYS A 699 1.41 -3.48 31.34
C LYS A 699 0.28 -2.74 32.07
N VAL A 700 -0.03 -3.19 33.28
CA VAL A 700 -1.00 -2.53 34.16
C VAL A 700 -0.47 -1.15 34.57
N LEU A 701 -1.23 -0.10 34.25
CA LEU A 701 -1.00 1.26 34.71
C LEU A 701 -1.65 1.46 36.09
N TRP A 702 -2.91 1.06 36.22
CA TRP A 702 -3.62 1.01 37.49
C TRP A 702 -4.74 -0.03 37.43
N LYS A 703 -5.16 -0.50 38.61
CA LYS A 703 -6.19 -1.51 38.76
C LYS A 703 -6.89 -1.36 40.10
N VAL A 704 -8.22 -1.41 40.08
CA VAL A 704 -9.07 -1.34 41.26
C VAL A 704 -10.16 -2.40 41.22
N ASP A 705 -10.57 -2.85 42.40
CA ASP A 705 -11.80 -3.61 42.55
C ASP A 705 -12.99 -2.65 42.46
N GLY A 706 -14.06 -3.04 41.77
CA GLY A 706 -15.25 -2.18 41.72
C GLY A 706 -16.23 -2.46 40.59
N ALA A 707 -15.78 -3.03 39.46
CA ALA A 707 -16.70 -3.45 38.42
C ALA A 707 -17.59 -4.61 38.89
N THR A 708 -18.62 -4.93 38.11
CA THR A 708 -19.36 -6.18 38.27
C THR A 708 -18.62 -7.33 37.59
N THR A 709 -19.09 -8.57 37.76
CA THR A 709 -18.47 -9.72 37.11
C THR A 709 -18.70 -9.63 35.60
N GLU A 710 -19.94 -9.40 35.19
CA GLU A 710 -20.33 -9.33 33.79
C GLU A 710 -20.66 -7.88 33.42
N CYS A 711 -19.83 -7.33 32.54
CA CYS A 711 -20.06 -6.06 31.87
C CYS A 711 -20.16 -6.33 30.36
N VAL A 712 -21.00 -5.55 29.67
CA VAL A 712 -21.14 -5.61 28.20
C VAL A 712 -20.87 -4.24 27.59
N SER A 713 -21.26 -3.17 28.28
CA SER A 713 -21.12 -1.79 27.83
C SER A 713 -19.66 -1.37 27.61
N SER A 714 -19.42 -0.54 26.60
CA SER A 714 -18.18 0.23 26.45
C SER A 714 -18.02 1.29 27.53
N THR A 715 -16.80 1.81 27.69
CA THR A 715 -16.42 2.75 28.77
C THR A 715 -16.23 4.17 28.24
N PRO A 716 -17.20 5.10 28.41
CA PRO A 716 -16.97 6.53 28.13
C PRO A 716 -15.97 7.15 29.11
N THR A 717 -15.40 8.29 28.72
CA THR A 717 -14.54 9.11 29.58
C THR A 717 -14.70 10.60 29.33
N ASP A 718 -14.43 11.44 30.33
CA ASP A 718 -14.28 12.90 30.19
C ASP A 718 -12.80 13.34 30.13
N GLY A 719 -11.87 12.39 29.97
CA GLY A 719 -10.42 12.62 30.02
C GLY A 719 -9.80 12.52 31.41
N ARG A 720 -10.62 12.40 32.46
CA ARG A 720 -10.22 12.13 33.84
C ARG A 720 -10.99 10.96 34.44
N LEU A 721 -12.30 11.01 34.40
CA LEU A 721 -13.20 9.96 34.86
C LEU A 721 -13.41 8.91 33.78
N VAL A 722 -13.35 7.64 34.17
CA VAL A 722 -13.80 6.51 33.35
C VAL A 722 -15.03 5.89 33.99
N PHE A 723 -16.03 5.55 33.17
CA PHE A 723 -17.32 5.08 33.66
C PHE A 723 -17.52 3.59 33.39
N SER A 724 -17.76 2.81 34.45
CA SER A 724 -18.06 1.38 34.35
C SER A 724 -19.53 1.11 34.66
N SER A 725 -20.15 0.21 33.92
CA SER A 725 -21.48 -0.28 34.24
C SER A 725 -21.64 -1.77 33.98
N GLY A 726 -22.54 -2.41 34.71
CA GLY A 726 -22.89 -3.80 34.53
C GLY A 726 -24.09 -4.24 35.36
N GLY A 727 -24.40 -5.53 35.31
CA GLY A 727 -25.70 -6.06 35.75
C GLY A 727 -25.68 -7.43 36.42
N TYR A 728 -24.50 -8.05 36.59
CA TYR A 728 -24.37 -9.30 37.32
C TYR A 728 -23.05 -9.38 38.10
N PRO A 729 -23.05 -9.77 39.39
CA PRO A 729 -24.21 -10.22 40.19
C PRO A 729 -25.08 -9.08 40.76
N ARG A 730 -24.68 -7.82 40.56
CA ARG A 730 -25.38 -6.62 41.02
C ARG A 730 -25.51 -5.61 39.88
N ASN A 731 -26.41 -4.64 40.03
CA ASN A 731 -26.42 -3.47 39.16
C ASN A 731 -25.35 -2.48 39.61
N HIS A 732 -24.75 -1.79 38.65
CA HIS A 732 -23.65 -0.88 38.92
C HIS A 732 -23.56 0.15 37.80
N LEU A 733 -23.42 1.41 38.16
CA LEU A 733 -22.85 2.46 37.33
C LEU A 733 -21.93 3.26 38.23
N ALA A 734 -20.64 3.35 37.90
CA ALA A 734 -19.68 4.09 38.71
C ALA A 734 -18.70 4.88 37.87
N ALA A 735 -18.13 5.90 38.51
CA ALA A 735 -17.03 6.68 37.99
C ALA A 735 -15.76 6.42 38.79
N TYR A 736 -14.66 6.25 38.06
CA TYR A 736 -13.33 6.07 38.62
C TYR A 736 -12.44 7.19 38.08
N ASP A 737 -11.69 7.85 38.95
CA ASP A 737 -10.71 8.87 38.57
C ASP A 737 -9.43 8.18 38.07
N ALA A 738 -9.24 8.16 36.75
CA ALA A 738 -8.11 7.51 36.12
C ALA A 738 -6.80 8.29 36.29
N THR A 739 -6.85 9.59 36.66
CA THR A 739 -5.64 10.36 37.00
C THR A 739 -5.20 10.13 38.44
N ASP A 740 -6.11 9.66 39.31
CA ASP A 740 -5.83 9.21 40.67
C ASP A 740 -5.88 7.66 40.75
N SER A 741 -5.20 6.99 39.80
CA SER A 741 -5.01 5.53 39.77
C SER A 741 -6.30 4.71 39.87
N GLY A 742 -7.38 5.20 39.27
CA GLY A 742 -8.68 4.52 39.24
C GLY A 742 -9.49 4.68 40.54
N LYS A 743 -9.23 5.69 41.36
CA LYS A 743 -9.99 5.90 42.61
C LYS A 743 -11.49 6.04 42.36
N LEU A 744 -12.30 5.28 43.08
CA LEU A 744 -13.75 5.38 43.01
C LEU A 744 -14.23 6.78 43.45
N VAL A 745 -15.00 7.45 42.59
CA VAL A 745 -15.60 8.76 42.88
C VAL A 745 -17.03 8.61 43.37
N TRP A 746 -17.83 7.81 42.67
CA TRP A 746 -19.21 7.50 43.05
C TRP A 746 -19.65 6.15 42.45
N ASP A 747 -20.58 5.46 43.10
CA ASP A 747 -21.21 4.22 42.63
C ASP A 747 -22.74 4.34 42.80
N GLN A 748 -23.48 3.98 41.76
CA GLN A 748 -24.93 3.93 41.74
C GLN A 748 -25.45 2.53 41.45
N ASN A 749 -26.52 2.18 42.16
CA ASN A 749 -27.32 0.98 41.89
C ASN A 749 -28.22 1.21 40.66
N LEU A 750 -27.62 1.25 39.48
CA LEU A 750 -28.30 1.45 38.20
C LEU A 750 -27.81 0.41 37.19
N ARG A 751 -28.73 -0.17 36.42
CA ARG A 751 -28.43 -1.28 35.50
C ARG A 751 -28.37 -0.81 34.05
N ILE A 752 -27.17 -0.46 33.59
CA ILE A 752 -26.87 -0.31 32.16
C ILE A 752 -26.00 -1.51 31.80
N TYR A 753 -26.65 -2.64 31.49
CA TYR A 753 -25.96 -3.92 31.42
C TYR A 753 -25.54 -4.26 29.98
N VAL A 754 -26.50 -4.36 29.06
CA VAL A 754 -26.22 -4.63 27.63
C VAL A 754 -25.93 -3.37 26.81
N PRO A 755 -26.80 -2.32 26.81
CA PRO A 755 -26.57 -1.15 25.98
C PRO A 755 -25.41 -0.29 26.52
N SER A 756 -24.65 0.33 25.62
CA SER A 756 -23.65 1.35 25.99
C SER A 756 -24.26 2.75 26.00
N PHE A 757 -23.68 3.63 26.81
CA PHE A 757 -24.11 5.00 27.06
C PHE A 757 -23.13 6.02 26.47
N VAL A 758 -23.50 7.30 26.43
CA VAL A 758 -22.70 8.39 25.84
C VAL A 758 -22.50 9.52 26.83
N LEU A 759 -21.37 10.21 26.75
CA LEU A 759 -21.06 11.40 27.56
C LEU A 759 -21.17 12.66 26.69
N ARG A 760 -21.83 13.69 27.20
CA ARG A 760 -21.88 15.01 26.57
C ARG A 760 -21.97 16.11 27.62
N ASP A 761 -21.09 17.10 27.51
CA ASP A 761 -21.10 18.34 28.32
C ASP A 761 -21.19 18.07 29.84
N GLY A 762 -20.50 17.04 30.33
CA GLY A 762 -20.48 16.65 31.75
C GLY A 762 -21.68 15.81 32.22
N TYR A 763 -22.48 15.29 31.29
CA TYR A 763 -23.63 14.43 31.58
C TYR A 763 -23.57 13.11 30.81
N LEU A 764 -23.82 12.01 31.50
CA LEU A 764 -24.01 10.69 30.92
C LEU A 764 -25.47 10.55 30.50
N TYR A 765 -25.70 10.15 29.26
CA TYR A 765 -26.99 9.77 28.74
C TYR A 765 -27.01 8.27 28.47
N ALA A 766 -27.96 7.57 29.07
CA ALA A 766 -28.08 6.12 28.97
C ALA A 766 -29.55 5.69 28.79
N VAL A 767 -29.74 4.47 28.30
CA VAL A 767 -31.03 3.77 28.38
C VAL A 767 -30.77 2.45 29.09
N LEU A 768 -31.50 2.19 30.18
CA LEU A 768 -31.45 0.92 30.90
C LEU A 768 -32.02 -0.20 30.03
N ASP A 769 -31.61 -1.44 30.28
CA ASP A 769 -32.10 -2.63 29.57
C ASP A 769 -33.64 -2.71 29.49
N GLU A 770 -34.34 -2.19 30.51
CA GLU A 770 -35.81 -2.15 30.62
C GLU A 770 -36.49 -0.91 29.98
N GLY A 771 -35.76 -0.18 29.13
CA GLY A 771 -36.30 0.92 28.34
C GLY A 771 -36.58 2.19 29.15
N ILE A 772 -35.69 2.55 30.07
CA ILE A 772 -35.72 3.83 30.80
C ILE A 772 -34.52 4.67 30.37
N ALA A 773 -34.75 5.78 29.68
CA ALA A 773 -33.74 6.79 29.42
C ALA A 773 -33.42 7.56 30.69
N VAL A 774 -32.15 7.85 30.91
CA VAL A 774 -31.64 8.58 32.08
C VAL A 774 -30.59 9.60 31.64
N CYS A 775 -30.55 10.73 32.35
CA CYS A 775 -29.44 11.68 32.32
C CYS A 775 -28.85 11.79 33.71
N ILE A 776 -27.53 11.66 33.79
CA ILE A 776 -26.79 11.56 35.04
C ILE A 776 -25.63 12.53 34.97
N ARG A 777 -25.45 13.37 35.99
CA ARG A 777 -24.30 14.27 36.06
C ARG A 777 -23.03 13.46 36.31
N ALA A 778 -22.05 13.61 35.43
CA ALA A 778 -20.84 12.79 35.43
C ALA A 778 -19.97 13.00 36.70
N ALA A 779 -20.00 14.20 37.27
CA ALA A 779 -19.16 14.59 38.40
C ALA A 779 -19.50 13.87 39.71
N ASP A 780 -20.78 13.61 39.98
CA ASP A 780 -21.29 13.13 41.28
C ASP A 780 -22.27 11.96 41.16
N GLY A 781 -22.65 11.58 39.93
CA GLY A 781 -23.61 10.53 39.66
C GLY A 781 -25.06 10.96 39.86
N GLU A 782 -25.37 12.23 40.16
CA GLU A 782 -26.76 12.64 40.39
C GLU A 782 -27.63 12.36 39.16
N THR A 783 -28.70 11.57 39.32
CA THR A 783 -29.68 11.39 38.23
C THR A 783 -30.52 12.65 38.09
N VAL A 784 -30.31 13.39 37.01
CA VAL A 784 -31.00 14.66 36.72
C VAL A 784 -32.43 14.41 36.25
N TRP A 785 -32.64 13.41 35.39
CA TRP A 785 -33.96 12.99 34.97
C TRP A 785 -34.02 11.53 34.55
N LYS A 786 -35.23 10.96 34.58
CA LYS A 786 -35.55 9.62 34.05
C LYS A 786 -36.81 9.68 33.19
N LYS A 787 -36.86 8.91 32.10
CA LYS A 787 -38.02 8.78 31.24
C LYS A 787 -38.18 7.34 30.74
N ARG A 788 -39.38 6.76 30.92
CA ARG A 788 -39.71 5.47 30.31
C ARG A 788 -39.96 5.63 28.82
N LEU A 789 -39.19 4.89 28.02
CA LEU A 789 -39.32 4.75 26.57
C LEU A 789 -40.18 3.53 26.19
N GLY A 790 -40.06 2.43 26.96
CA GLY A 790 -40.70 1.15 26.66
C GLY A 790 -39.79 0.21 25.84
N GLY A 791 -40.16 -1.07 25.77
CA GLY A 791 -39.34 -2.10 25.13
C GLY A 791 -38.08 -2.50 25.91
N THR A 792 -37.38 -3.52 25.42
CA THR A 792 -36.09 -3.97 25.98
C THR A 792 -34.96 -3.43 25.12
N PHE A 793 -33.86 -2.94 25.69
CA PHE A 793 -32.73 -2.40 24.94
C PHE A 793 -31.52 -3.32 24.98
N SER A 794 -31.06 -3.73 23.81
CA SER A 794 -29.73 -4.32 23.59
C SER A 794 -28.83 -3.42 22.74
N GLY A 795 -29.42 -2.62 21.83
CA GLY A 795 -28.68 -1.65 21.02
C GLY A 795 -28.13 -0.50 21.87
N SER A 796 -26.89 -0.11 21.62
CA SER A 796 -26.25 0.99 22.34
C SER A 796 -26.73 2.35 21.83
N LEU A 797 -26.56 3.39 22.64
CA LEU A 797 -26.84 4.75 22.22
C LEU A 797 -25.74 5.29 21.30
N VAL A 798 -26.17 6.10 20.33
CA VAL A 798 -25.31 6.92 19.47
C VAL A 798 -25.74 8.37 19.55
N LEU A 799 -24.79 9.26 19.83
CA LEU A 799 -24.99 10.72 19.85
C LEU A 799 -24.60 11.30 18.49
N VAL A 800 -25.49 12.09 17.89
CA VAL A 800 -25.28 12.76 16.60
C VAL A 800 -25.68 14.22 16.76
N GLY A 801 -24.69 15.12 16.77
CA GLY A 801 -24.92 16.52 17.12
C GLY A 801 -25.51 16.64 18.53
N ASP A 802 -26.72 17.16 18.63
CA ASP A 802 -27.49 17.34 19.87
C ASP A 802 -28.54 16.23 20.12
N ARG A 803 -28.57 15.17 19.28
CA ARG A 803 -29.60 14.13 19.30
C ARG A 803 -29.02 12.76 19.60
N ILE A 804 -29.73 11.99 20.40
CA ILE A 804 -29.41 10.62 20.75
C ILE A 804 -30.37 9.68 20.03
N TYR A 805 -29.80 8.62 19.45
CA TYR A 805 -30.51 7.54 18.78
C TYR A 805 -30.33 6.27 19.60
N GLY A 806 -31.44 5.66 20.01
CA GLY A 806 -31.45 4.37 20.72
C GLY A 806 -32.52 3.45 20.19
N THR A 807 -32.12 2.26 19.72
CA THR A 807 -33.02 1.26 19.14
C THR A 807 -33.27 0.11 20.11
N ASN A 808 -34.54 -0.18 20.39
CA ASN A 808 -34.95 -1.30 21.25
C ASN A 808 -35.05 -2.62 20.46
N GLU A 809 -35.22 -3.72 21.19
CA GLU A 809 -35.27 -5.08 20.65
C GLU A 809 -36.44 -5.33 19.71
N ASP A 810 -37.51 -4.53 19.83
CA ASP A 810 -38.67 -4.62 18.96
C ASP A 810 -38.47 -3.85 17.65
N GLY A 811 -37.37 -3.12 17.47
CA GLY A 811 -37.08 -2.31 16.28
C GLY A 811 -37.62 -0.88 16.34
N GLU A 812 -38.00 -0.38 17.52
CA GLU A 812 -38.31 1.02 17.73
C GLU A 812 -37.05 1.81 18.02
N THR A 813 -36.74 2.78 17.15
CA THR A 813 -35.66 3.73 17.36
C THR A 813 -36.22 5.02 17.94
N HIS A 814 -35.85 5.31 19.18
CA HIS A 814 -36.18 6.54 19.87
C HIS A 814 -35.13 7.60 19.57
N VAL A 815 -35.57 8.78 19.12
CA VAL A 815 -34.70 9.95 18.93
C VAL A 815 -35.09 11.01 19.95
N PHE A 816 -34.14 11.52 20.72
CA PHE A 816 -34.34 12.53 21.75
C PHE A 816 -33.12 13.45 21.89
N GLU A 817 -33.29 14.65 22.42
CA GLU A 817 -32.18 15.59 22.61
C GLU A 817 -31.27 15.16 23.78
N ALA A 818 -29.96 15.33 23.61
CA ALA A 818 -28.95 15.27 24.67
C ALA A 818 -29.05 16.53 25.55
N ASN A 819 -30.13 16.64 26.31
CA ASN A 819 -30.47 17.82 27.08
C ASN A 819 -30.46 17.54 28.60
N SER A 820 -29.67 18.28 29.36
CA SER A 820 -29.57 18.14 30.82
C SER A 820 -30.76 18.77 31.56
N ASP A 821 -31.44 19.77 31.00
CA ASP A 821 -32.60 20.44 31.63
C ASP A 821 -33.84 19.53 31.67
N GLY A 822 -33.89 18.50 30.83
CA GLY A 822 -35.00 17.56 30.81
C GLY A 822 -35.08 16.72 29.54
N PHE A 823 -35.81 15.60 29.62
CA PHE A 823 -36.05 14.74 28.47
C PHE A 823 -36.92 15.44 27.41
N LYS A 824 -36.39 15.56 26.18
CA LYS A 824 -37.11 16.08 25.02
C LYS A 824 -37.12 15.06 23.89
N LYS A 825 -38.30 14.46 23.66
CA LYS A 825 -38.53 13.53 22.55
C LYS A 825 -38.50 14.29 21.22
N VAL A 826 -37.77 13.76 20.24
CA VAL A 826 -37.81 14.21 18.85
C VAL A 826 -38.77 13.33 18.04
N SER A 827 -38.57 12.01 18.06
CA SER A 827 -39.38 11.06 17.27
C SER A 827 -39.27 9.62 17.80
N VAL A 828 -40.12 8.74 17.29
CA VAL A 828 -39.98 7.28 17.42
C VAL A 828 -40.26 6.68 16.06
N ASN A 829 -39.35 5.84 15.57
CA ASN A 829 -39.43 5.21 14.25
C ASN A 829 -39.44 3.69 14.41
N LYS A 830 -40.19 2.97 13.57
CA LYS A 830 -40.30 1.50 13.63
C LYS A 830 -39.77 0.89 12.34
N LEU A 831 -38.82 -0.05 12.46
CA LEU A 831 -38.37 -0.91 11.37
C LEU A 831 -38.10 -2.32 11.89
N GLY A 832 -38.63 -3.31 11.19
CA GLY A 832 -38.50 -4.72 11.58
C GLY A 832 -39.25 -5.06 12.86
N THR A 833 -39.05 -6.29 13.33
CA THR A 833 -39.68 -6.82 14.55
C THR A 833 -38.67 -7.41 15.54
N SER A 834 -37.38 -7.43 15.19
CA SER A 834 -36.29 -7.84 16.08
C SER A 834 -34.99 -7.13 15.74
N VAL A 835 -34.41 -6.39 16.69
CA VAL A 835 -33.15 -5.66 16.51
C VAL A 835 -32.22 -5.87 17.71
N PHE A 836 -30.95 -6.16 17.47
CA PHE A 836 -29.95 -6.26 18.54
C PHE A 836 -28.72 -5.38 18.29
N ALA A 837 -28.44 -5.08 17.02
CA ALA A 837 -27.30 -4.29 16.62
C ALA A 837 -27.52 -2.80 16.92
N THR A 838 -26.46 -2.11 17.32
CA THR A 838 -26.43 -0.64 17.39
C THR A 838 -26.47 -0.07 15.96
N PRO A 839 -27.30 0.94 15.68
CA PRO A 839 -27.27 1.63 14.39
C PRO A 839 -25.93 2.33 14.15
N THR A 840 -25.55 2.44 12.90
CA THR A 840 -24.29 3.04 12.46
C THR A 840 -24.54 4.25 11.59
N PHE A 841 -23.69 5.27 11.70
CA PHE A 841 -23.90 6.54 11.03
C PHE A 841 -22.74 6.83 10.09
N SER A 842 -23.05 7.28 8.89
CA SER A 842 -22.04 7.81 7.98
C SER A 842 -22.58 8.96 7.14
N GLY A 843 -22.05 10.16 7.36
CA GLY A 843 -22.63 11.38 6.81
C GLY A 843 -24.08 11.53 7.28
N LYS A 844 -25.02 11.71 6.35
CA LYS A 844 -26.46 11.75 6.67
C LYS A 844 -27.15 10.38 6.77
N GLN A 845 -26.44 9.29 6.45
CA GLN A 845 -27.04 7.95 6.36
C GLN A 845 -26.96 7.20 7.69
N ILE A 846 -28.00 6.40 7.97
CA ILE A 846 -28.07 5.47 9.09
C ILE A 846 -28.17 4.04 8.56
N PHE A 847 -27.29 3.17 9.03
CA PHE A 847 -27.30 1.74 8.70
C PHE A 847 -27.78 0.95 9.91
N LEU A 848 -28.89 0.23 9.73
CA LEU A 848 -29.52 -0.58 10.77
C LEU A 848 -29.61 -2.03 10.32
N ARG A 849 -29.14 -2.94 11.17
CA ARG A 849 -29.40 -4.37 11.02
C ARG A 849 -30.65 -4.73 11.82
N MET A 850 -31.62 -5.34 11.15
CA MET A 850 -32.89 -5.74 11.74
C MET A 850 -33.37 -7.09 11.21
N ALA A 851 -34.33 -7.71 11.87
CA ALA A 851 -34.96 -8.93 11.40
C ALA A 851 -36.48 -8.80 11.44
N GLU A 852 -37.11 -9.58 10.57
CA GLU A 852 -38.56 -9.75 10.49
C GLU A 852 -38.91 -11.23 10.60
N TYR A 853 -40.09 -11.51 11.14
CA TYR A 853 -40.66 -12.85 11.13
C TYR A 853 -41.73 -12.91 10.05
N GLN A 854 -41.57 -13.80 9.07
CA GLN A 854 -42.56 -14.11 8.04
C GLN A 854 -42.90 -15.60 8.15
N ASN A 855 -44.15 -15.95 8.48
CA ASN A 855 -44.59 -17.33 8.70
C ASN A 855 -43.67 -18.12 9.67
N ASP A 856 -43.36 -17.53 10.82
CA ASP A 856 -42.44 -18.06 11.84
C ASP A 856 -40.98 -18.28 11.38
N GLN A 857 -40.61 -17.84 10.18
CA GLN A 857 -39.23 -17.83 9.69
C GLN A 857 -38.59 -16.45 9.92
N ARG A 858 -37.43 -16.43 10.57
CA ARG A 858 -36.64 -15.21 10.80
C ARG A 858 -35.84 -14.87 9.55
N GLN A 859 -36.03 -13.68 8.99
CA GLN A 859 -35.21 -13.12 7.92
C GLN A 859 -34.52 -11.84 8.40
N GLU A 860 -33.21 -11.77 8.21
CA GLU A 860 -32.40 -10.60 8.60
C GLU A 860 -32.23 -9.65 7.42
N TYR A 861 -32.10 -8.36 7.70
CA TYR A 861 -31.97 -7.29 6.73
C TYR A 861 -30.94 -6.25 7.19
N LEU A 862 -30.23 -5.69 6.23
CA LEU A 862 -29.50 -4.44 6.36
C LEU A 862 -30.35 -3.33 5.72
N VAL A 863 -30.55 -2.23 6.43
CA VAL A 863 -31.35 -1.09 5.96
C VAL A 863 -30.48 0.16 5.97
N CYS A 864 -30.54 0.94 4.90
CA CYS A 864 -30.00 2.29 4.84
C CYS A 864 -31.14 3.30 4.89
N ILE A 865 -31.07 4.20 5.87
CA ILE A 865 -31.99 5.31 6.09
C ILE A 865 -31.25 6.59 5.70
N GLU A 866 -31.88 7.51 4.97
CA GLU A 866 -31.28 8.77 4.50
C GLU A 866 -32.31 9.88 4.30
#